data_AF-A0A239HM14-F1
#
_entry.id   AF-A0A239HM14-F1
#
_cell.length_a   1.000
_cell.length_b   1.000
_cell.length_c   1.000
_cell.angle_alpha   90.00
_cell.angle_beta   90.00
_cell.angle_gamma   90.00
#
_symmetry.space_group_name_H-M   'P 1'
#
loop_
_entity.id
_entity.type
_entity.pdbx_description
1 polymer ?
#
loop_
_entity_poly.entity_id
_entity_poly.type
_entity_poly.pdbx_seq_one_letter_code
_entity_poly.pdbx_strand_id
1 'polypeptide(L)'
;MFLGLDGVEIGLIIVFLCLFGAILSGFPVAFAIGGAALISFGIIAALDSAGLLIHQAIDTGSDAYNALLREGVPPDAVSIFRYPDLPRVAEAVFPGGWEQAMDRNLSFIVNRMNERVLAGQSIETLLAVLMFVMMGITLERSKIANDLLTTMARVFGPLPGGLAVSIVVVGAFLAASTGIVGATVVTMGLLALPTMLRNNYAPELATGVIAASGTLGQIIPPSIVIVLLGTLAGDLYSAAQEERAQLVGCSDALTYLGEPAVVSVGTLFQAALLPGILLAVLYAAYALAYALLNPEKAPPVAMEPGSGEPVARSEALTWFLFIPAALIGGTLLLSSMNVIGSQDVTVDSFSDAGQTASLRTGVSEQCQAAMIDLHGQEAWDAAVAQQAEIDAAGGVQESVKLSEEEIQTLRAEKIANAPILSSSIVTGFLLLALVLTTARGVSPSGNPRDLMIGGAGILLALAVDAAFIGPLTTPGQTVLLLAIPLAMVLYGCRTAAGYLGQSELLRVVFPPLVLIVAVLGSILGGITNPTPAAALGAGGALMLAAYRRLAEEDGKGGVIIWSTFAIIVMILVGVNFDLRVNQDSVSAENWIAFIVAQGAYLFAMFGILYACWVLFAKGVLRPVVRETAKVTSMVFTILIGSQLLNLVVISFGGEHYIQQFLRSYDSEITVFLIVMLVLFILGFVLDFLEIIYIVIPIVGPVIYGGTMDPKWVTIMIAVNLQTSFLTPPFGFALFYLRGVAPKEVTTGHIYRGVLPFVLIQVAALGLLWLVPSIVTIVPDLIPQ
;
A
#
# COMPACT_ATOMS: atom_id res chain seq x y z
N MET A 1 -16.46 43.53 2.93
CA MET A 1 -16.06 43.20 1.55
C MET A 1 -14.94 44.13 1.13
N PHE A 2 -13.76 43.59 0.85
CA PHE A 2 -12.64 44.34 0.31
C PHE A 2 -12.44 43.88 -1.15
N LEU A 3 -12.40 44.81 -2.11
CA LEU A 3 -12.37 44.51 -3.56
C LEU A 3 -13.53 43.63 -4.09
N GLY A 4 -14.67 43.59 -3.41
CA GLY A 4 -15.83 42.78 -3.83
C GLY A 4 -15.75 41.30 -3.42
N LEU A 5 -14.70 40.91 -2.69
CA LEU A 5 -14.54 39.57 -2.13
C LEU A 5 -14.95 39.53 -0.66
N ASP A 6 -15.41 38.36 -0.23
CA ASP A 6 -15.75 38.08 1.15
C ASP A 6 -14.50 38.02 2.04
N GLY A 7 -14.65 38.32 3.34
CA GLY A 7 -13.54 38.30 4.29
C GLY A 7 -12.83 36.93 4.35
N VAL A 8 -13.58 35.84 4.21
CA VAL A 8 -13.06 34.47 4.21
C VAL A 8 -12.29 34.15 2.93
N GLU A 9 -12.77 34.60 1.76
CA GLU A 9 -12.10 34.44 0.47
C GLU A 9 -10.74 35.12 0.46
N ILE A 10 -10.68 36.35 0.98
CA ILE A 10 -9.43 37.10 1.10
C ILE A 10 -8.48 36.40 2.08
N GLY A 11 -9.02 35.87 3.18
CA GLY A 11 -8.26 35.03 4.12
C GLY A 11 -7.61 33.83 3.43
N LEU A 12 -8.38 33.08 2.64
CA LEU A 12 -7.85 31.96 1.84
C LEU A 12 -6.77 32.41 0.86
N ILE A 13 -6.99 33.52 0.14
CA ILE A 13 -5.99 34.07 -0.80
C ILE A 13 -4.70 34.46 -0.06
N ILE A 14 -4.79 35.10 1.11
CA ILE A 14 -3.62 35.46 1.92
C ILE A 14 -2.86 34.21 2.33
N VAL A 15 -3.56 33.19 2.85
CA VAL A 15 -2.95 31.91 3.23
C VAL A 15 -2.23 31.27 2.05
N PHE A 16 -2.89 31.19 0.89
CA PHE A 16 -2.31 30.63 -0.32
C PHE A 16 -1.10 31.45 -0.80
N LEU A 17 -1.18 32.78 -0.85
CA LEU A 17 -0.06 33.62 -1.27
C LEU A 17 1.14 33.50 -0.32
N CYS A 18 0.91 33.44 0.99
CA CYS A 18 1.98 33.22 1.98
C CYS A 18 2.63 31.84 1.79
N LEU A 19 1.82 30.78 1.62
CA LEU A 19 2.31 29.42 1.42
C LEU A 19 3.10 29.29 0.13
N PHE A 20 2.51 29.68 -1.01
CA PHE A 20 3.15 29.61 -2.31
C PHE A 20 4.36 30.54 -2.39
N GLY A 21 4.28 31.76 -1.85
CA GLY A 21 5.40 32.69 -1.81
C GLY A 21 6.59 32.11 -1.03
N ALA A 22 6.34 31.46 0.10
CA ALA A 22 7.39 30.80 0.87
C ALA A 22 8.00 29.61 0.11
N ILE A 23 7.19 28.74 -0.49
CA ILE A 23 7.67 27.57 -1.23
C ILE A 23 8.46 27.98 -2.48
N LEU A 24 7.93 28.94 -3.27
CA LEU A 24 8.59 29.44 -4.48
C LEU A 24 9.90 30.19 -4.19
N SER A 25 10.06 30.72 -2.97
CA SER A 25 11.33 31.32 -2.53
C SER A 25 12.45 30.29 -2.29
N GLY A 26 12.14 28.99 -2.38
CA GLY A 26 13.07 27.90 -2.07
C GLY A 26 13.22 27.65 -0.57
N PHE A 27 12.35 28.24 0.26
CA PHE A 27 12.31 27.98 1.69
C PHE A 27 11.88 26.53 1.93
N PRO A 28 12.49 25.79 2.89
CA PRO A 28 12.13 24.40 3.10
C PRO A 28 10.64 24.29 3.46
N VAL A 29 9.91 23.48 2.69
CA VAL A 29 8.45 23.41 2.72
C VAL A 29 7.91 23.12 4.13
N ALA A 30 8.59 22.22 4.84
CA ALA A 30 8.23 21.84 6.21
C ALA A 30 8.14 23.06 7.17
N PHE A 31 8.99 24.07 6.99
CA PHE A 31 8.92 25.33 7.75
C PHE A 31 8.05 26.38 7.07
N ALA A 32 7.97 26.34 5.73
CA ALA A 32 7.11 27.24 4.95
C ALA A 32 5.64 27.13 5.36
N ILE A 33 5.15 25.92 5.63
CA ILE A 33 3.74 25.68 6.02
C ILE A 33 3.42 26.34 7.36
N GLY A 34 4.21 26.07 8.40
CA GLY A 34 4.00 26.67 9.73
C GLY A 34 4.24 28.18 9.74
N GLY A 35 5.26 28.65 9.01
CA GLY A 35 5.53 30.08 8.85
C GLY A 35 4.41 30.80 8.10
N ALA A 36 3.88 30.20 7.03
CA ALA A 36 2.75 30.74 6.29
C ALA A 36 1.51 30.84 7.18
N ALA A 37 1.22 29.81 7.99
CA ALA A 37 0.11 29.81 8.94
C ALA A 37 0.19 30.99 9.93
N LEU A 38 1.37 31.21 10.54
CA LEU A 38 1.58 32.29 11.50
C LEU A 38 1.48 33.68 10.85
N ILE A 39 2.13 33.86 9.69
CA ILE A 39 2.12 35.13 8.96
C ILE A 39 0.72 35.45 8.45
N SER A 40 0.03 34.48 7.84
CA SER A 40 -1.32 34.68 7.34
C SER A 40 -2.29 34.98 8.47
N PHE A 41 -2.21 34.26 9.60
CA PHE A 41 -3.05 34.56 10.77
C PHE A 41 -2.84 35.99 11.26
N GLY A 42 -1.58 36.43 11.40
CA GLY A 42 -1.26 37.80 11.82
C GLY A 42 -1.78 38.86 10.86
N ILE A 43 -1.66 38.64 9.54
CA ILE A 43 -2.21 39.55 8.53
C ILE A 43 -3.74 39.60 8.62
N ILE A 44 -4.41 38.45 8.68
CA ILE A 44 -5.87 38.36 8.75
C ILE A 44 -6.37 39.03 10.04
N ALA A 45 -5.73 38.76 11.19
CA ALA A 45 -6.08 39.38 12.46
C ALA A 45 -5.91 40.92 12.44
N ALA A 46 -4.84 41.42 11.82
CA ALA A 46 -4.63 42.85 11.67
C ALA A 46 -5.68 43.51 10.75
N LEU A 47 -6.10 42.82 9.69
CA LEU A 47 -7.12 43.33 8.78
C LEU A 47 -8.54 43.23 9.36
N ASP A 48 -8.85 42.18 10.11
CA ASP A 48 -10.12 42.00 10.82
C ASP A 48 -10.28 43.03 11.95
N SER A 49 -9.25 43.24 12.76
CA SER A 49 -9.24 44.28 13.80
C SER A 49 -9.32 45.71 13.23
N ALA A 50 -8.83 45.93 12.01
CA ALA A 50 -9.02 47.19 11.28
C ALA A 50 -10.42 47.34 10.67
N GLY A 51 -11.29 46.33 10.78
CA GLY A 51 -12.63 46.31 10.18
C GLY A 51 -12.63 46.18 8.66
N LEU A 52 -11.50 45.76 8.06
CA LEU A 52 -11.34 45.64 6.61
C LEU A 52 -11.82 44.28 6.08
N LEU A 53 -11.75 43.24 6.91
CA LEU A 53 -12.31 41.92 6.61
C LEU A 53 -13.68 41.78 7.27
N ILE A 54 -14.69 41.49 6.46
CA ILE A 54 -16.07 41.28 6.89
C ILE A 54 -16.56 40.03 6.17
N HIS A 55 -17.07 39.07 6.93
CA HIS A 55 -17.74 37.88 6.42
C HIS A 55 -19.23 38.17 6.18
N GLN A 56 -19.75 37.79 5.02
CA GLN A 56 -21.18 37.90 4.70
C GLN A 56 -21.87 36.55 4.96
N ALA A 57 -22.21 36.29 6.22
CA ALA A 57 -22.91 35.08 6.62
C ALA A 57 -24.40 35.13 6.23
N ILE A 58 -25.03 33.97 6.06
CA ILE A 58 -26.47 33.87 5.85
C ILE A 58 -27.19 34.28 7.14
N ASP A 59 -28.22 35.12 7.02
CA ASP A 59 -29.09 35.47 8.15
C ASP A 59 -29.96 34.26 8.55
N THR A 60 -29.47 33.48 9.51
CA THR A 60 -30.19 32.32 10.07
C THR A 60 -31.46 32.73 10.84
N GLY A 61 -31.61 34.01 11.20
CA GLY A 61 -32.83 34.55 11.81
C GLY A 61 -33.90 34.96 10.80
N SER A 62 -33.57 34.99 9.50
CA SER A 62 -34.48 35.48 8.47
C SER A 62 -35.67 34.54 8.21
N ASP A 63 -36.82 35.12 7.87
CA ASP A 63 -38.01 34.34 7.48
C ASP A 63 -37.75 33.48 6.25
N ALA A 64 -36.85 33.91 5.36
CA ALA A 64 -36.45 33.17 4.16
C ALA A 64 -35.63 31.92 4.50
N TYR A 65 -34.68 32.01 5.44
CA TYR A 65 -33.95 30.85 5.94
C TYR A 65 -34.89 29.86 6.65
N ASN A 66 -35.76 30.38 7.53
CA ASN A 66 -36.76 29.57 8.23
C ASN A 66 -37.83 28.97 7.28
N ALA A 67 -38.04 29.55 6.10
CA ALA A 67 -38.90 28.96 5.08
C ALA A 67 -38.24 27.72 4.45
N LEU A 68 -36.96 27.79 4.10
CA LEU A 68 -36.20 26.63 3.57
C LEU A 68 -36.16 25.48 4.57
N LEU A 69 -35.95 25.77 5.85
CA LEU A 69 -35.99 24.73 6.89
C LEU A 69 -37.39 24.08 7.01
N ARG A 70 -38.46 24.85 6.85
CA ARG A 70 -39.84 24.33 6.84
C ARG A 70 -40.16 23.52 5.60
N GLU A 71 -39.48 23.78 4.48
CA GLU A 71 -39.54 22.97 3.27
C GLU A 71 -38.74 21.66 3.39
N GLY A 72 -38.07 21.44 4.52
CA GLY A 72 -37.32 20.22 4.80
C GLY A 72 -35.87 20.25 4.34
N VAL A 73 -35.34 21.42 3.94
CA VAL A 73 -33.92 21.57 3.61
C VAL A 73 -33.10 21.50 4.91
N PRO A 74 -32.13 20.60 5.05
CA PRO A 74 -31.30 20.53 6.23
C PRO A 74 -30.41 21.78 6.34
N PRO A 75 -30.13 22.29 7.56
CA PRO A 75 -29.32 23.49 7.76
C PRO A 75 -27.98 23.46 7.02
N ASP A 76 -27.34 22.29 6.96
CA ASP A 76 -26.00 22.11 6.40
C ASP A 76 -25.98 22.15 4.86
N ALA A 77 -27.14 21.98 4.22
CA ALA A 77 -27.32 22.15 2.79
C ALA A 77 -27.61 23.60 2.39
N VAL A 78 -27.92 24.46 3.37
CA VAL A 78 -28.15 25.89 3.13
C VAL A 78 -26.81 26.61 3.07
N SER A 79 -26.37 26.94 1.85
CA SER A 79 -25.13 27.67 1.61
C SER A 79 -25.35 28.87 0.69
N ILE A 80 -24.40 29.81 0.74
CA ILE A 80 -24.42 31.03 -0.08
C ILE A 80 -24.37 30.67 -1.57
N PHE A 81 -23.76 29.53 -1.91
CA PHE A 81 -23.63 29.05 -3.28
C PHE A 81 -24.93 28.45 -3.82
N ARG A 82 -25.66 27.71 -2.97
CA ARG A 82 -26.91 27.04 -3.37
C ARG A 82 -28.11 28.00 -3.34
N TYR A 83 -28.12 28.93 -2.39
CA TYR A 83 -29.20 29.91 -2.20
C TYR A 83 -28.63 31.33 -2.15
N PRO A 84 -28.21 31.89 -3.30
CA PRO A 84 -27.53 33.19 -3.34
C PRO A 84 -28.43 34.36 -2.91
N ASP A 85 -29.76 34.20 -3.04
CA ASP A 85 -30.77 35.23 -2.77
C ASP A 85 -31.13 35.37 -1.28
N LEU A 86 -30.59 34.52 -0.40
CA LEU A 86 -30.85 34.62 1.03
C LEU A 86 -30.31 35.93 1.61
N PRO A 87 -31.02 36.55 2.57
CA PRO A 87 -30.53 37.72 3.29
C PRO A 87 -29.20 37.41 3.99
N ARG A 88 -28.28 38.39 4.00
CA ARG A 88 -26.93 38.23 4.56
C ARG A 88 -26.69 39.24 5.66
N VAL A 89 -25.93 38.81 6.68
CA VAL A 89 -25.48 39.65 7.78
C VAL A 89 -23.97 39.79 7.72
N ALA A 90 -23.49 41.01 7.98
CA ALA A 90 -22.07 41.29 8.10
C ALA A 90 -21.57 40.84 9.48
N GLU A 91 -20.68 39.85 9.50
CA GLU A 91 -20.02 39.34 10.69
C GLU A 91 -18.51 39.58 10.62
N ALA A 92 -17.87 39.65 11.79
CA ALA A 92 -16.41 39.64 11.86
C ALA A 92 -15.89 38.28 11.41
N VAL A 93 -14.71 38.25 10.79
CA VAL A 93 -14.10 37.00 10.33
C VAL A 93 -13.65 36.14 11.52
N PHE A 94 -13.29 36.78 12.64
CA PHE A 94 -13.08 36.11 13.93
C PHE A 94 -14.23 36.44 14.89
N PRO A 95 -15.20 35.52 15.08
CA PRO A 95 -16.25 35.69 16.07
C PRO A 95 -15.65 35.81 17.47
N GLY A 96 -15.88 36.95 18.14
CA GLY A 96 -15.34 37.23 19.48
C GLY A 96 -13.89 37.75 19.50
N GLY A 97 -13.30 38.09 18.35
CA GLY A 97 -11.97 38.68 18.24
C GLY A 97 -10.85 37.67 17.96
N TRP A 98 -9.73 38.19 17.46
CA TRP A 98 -8.58 37.36 17.08
C TRP A 98 -7.89 36.74 18.31
N GLU A 99 -8.01 37.34 19.49
CA GLU A 99 -7.46 36.81 20.75
C GLU A 99 -8.15 35.49 21.13
N GLN A 100 -9.48 35.46 21.07
CA GLN A 100 -10.25 34.24 21.35
C GLN A 100 -9.96 33.16 20.31
N ALA A 101 -9.84 33.54 19.04
CA ALA A 101 -9.45 32.62 17.97
C ALA A 101 -8.04 32.05 18.22
N MET A 102 -7.09 32.87 18.66
CA MET A 102 -5.72 32.45 18.99
C MET A 102 -5.71 31.48 20.18
N ASP A 103 -6.40 31.78 21.28
CA ASP A 103 -6.46 30.91 22.46
C ASP A 103 -7.08 29.55 22.13
N ARG A 104 -8.19 29.55 21.36
CA ARG A 104 -8.83 28.34 20.85
C ARG A 104 -7.87 27.54 19.97
N ASN A 105 -7.19 28.20 19.03
CA ASN A 105 -6.24 27.56 18.13
C ASN A 105 -5.07 26.96 18.92
N LEU A 106 -4.47 27.67 19.86
CA LEU A 106 -3.35 27.17 20.67
C LEU A 106 -3.75 25.92 21.46
N SER A 107 -4.94 25.91 22.08
CA SER A 107 -5.48 24.73 22.76
C SER A 107 -5.65 23.55 21.82
N PHE A 108 -6.28 23.76 20.65
CA PHE A 108 -6.45 22.71 19.65
C PHE A 108 -5.15 22.23 19.02
N ILE A 109 -4.16 23.10 18.83
CA ILE A 109 -2.83 22.73 18.34
C ILE A 109 -2.21 21.74 19.30
N VAL A 110 -2.20 22.03 20.61
CA VAL A 110 -1.61 21.15 21.61
C VAL A 110 -2.30 19.79 21.61
N ASN A 111 -3.64 19.76 21.58
CA ASN A 111 -4.39 18.51 21.56
C ASN A 111 -4.16 17.72 20.26
N ARG A 112 -4.28 18.37 19.09
CA ARG A 112 -4.04 17.71 17.79
C ARG A 112 -2.60 17.25 17.63
N MET A 113 -1.61 17.98 18.16
CA MET A 113 -0.22 17.52 18.17
C MET A 113 -0.05 16.28 19.04
N ASN A 114 -0.70 16.24 20.21
CA ASN A 114 -0.67 15.07 21.06
C ASN A 114 -1.31 13.85 20.37
N GLU A 115 -2.50 14.03 19.80
CA GLU A 115 -3.25 12.97 19.13
C GLU A 115 -2.62 12.50 17.81
N ARG A 116 -2.16 13.42 16.96
CA ARG A 116 -1.73 13.09 15.59
C ARG A 116 -0.21 12.96 15.42
N VAL A 117 0.60 13.42 16.37
CA VAL A 117 2.07 13.41 16.22
C VAL A 117 2.75 12.60 17.32
N LEU A 118 2.30 12.71 18.58
CA LEU A 118 3.04 12.17 19.73
C LEU A 118 2.50 10.86 20.30
N ALA A 119 1.18 10.67 20.36
CA ALA A 119 0.57 9.63 21.20
C ALA A 119 -0.67 8.91 20.63
N GLY A 120 -1.10 9.20 19.39
CA GLY A 120 -2.26 8.52 18.79
C GLY A 120 -1.93 7.56 17.64
N GLN A 121 -2.98 7.03 17.01
CA GLN A 121 -2.93 5.95 16.01
C GLN A 121 -2.05 6.27 14.79
N SER A 122 -1.92 7.54 14.43
CA SER A 122 -1.03 8.00 13.37
C SER A 122 0.45 7.70 13.65
N ILE A 123 0.86 7.48 14.90
CA ILE A 123 2.25 7.12 15.20
C ILE A 123 2.61 5.74 14.63
N GLU A 124 1.67 4.79 14.63
CA GLU A 124 1.91 3.46 14.08
C GLU A 124 2.19 3.53 12.57
N THR A 125 1.44 4.37 11.86
CA THR A 125 1.56 4.53 10.41
C THR A 125 2.82 5.31 10.04
N LEU A 126 3.17 6.35 10.83
CA LEU A 126 4.45 7.06 10.69
C LEU A 126 5.67 6.16 10.98
N LEU A 127 5.56 5.23 11.93
CA LEU A 127 6.59 4.21 12.19
C LEU A 127 6.74 3.26 10.99
N ALA A 128 5.64 2.86 10.35
CA ALA A 128 5.69 2.06 9.14
C ALA A 128 6.42 2.81 8.02
N VAL A 129 6.13 4.11 7.82
CA VAL A 129 6.85 4.96 6.86
C VAL A 129 8.35 4.98 7.16
N LEU A 130 8.76 5.18 8.42
CA LEU A 130 10.18 5.16 8.80
C LEU A 130 10.85 3.81 8.46
N MET A 131 10.18 2.69 8.72
CA MET A 131 10.74 1.36 8.45
C MET A 131 10.82 1.05 6.95
N PHE A 132 9.82 1.45 6.15
CA PHE A 132 9.88 1.33 4.69
C PHE A 132 10.96 2.22 4.08
N VAL A 133 11.09 3.46 4.54
CA VAL A 133 12.18 4.36 4.13
C VAL A 133 13.54 3.73 4.46
N MET A 134 13.70 3.16 5.66
CA MET A 134 14.95 2.49 6.05
C MET A 134 15.25 1.28 5.17
N MET A 135 14.25 0.45 4.87
CA MET A 135 14.36 -0.69 3.97
C MET A 135 14.89 -0.25 2.60
N GLY A 136 14.23 0.74 1.98
CA GLY A 136 14.60 1.25 0.68
C GLY A 136 16.00 1.83 0.61
N ILE A 137 16.34 2.71 1.54
CA ILE A 137 17.68 3.33 1.60
C ILE A 137 18.75 2.26 1.84
N THR A 138 18.46 1.21 2.63
CA THR A 138 19.39 0.09 2.84
C THR A 138 19.65 -0.67 1.54
N LEU A 139 18.61 -0.98 0.76
CA LEU A 139 18.75 -1.65 -0.53
C LEU A 139 19.48 -0.79 -1.57
N GLU A 140 19.22 0.53 -1.56
CA GLU A 140 19.90 1.47 -2.44
C GLU A 140 21.39 1.59 -2.10
N ARG A 141 21.72 1.82 -0.83
CA ARG A 141 23.11 1.99 -0.35
C ARG A 141 23.96 0.72 -0.41
N SER A 142 23.33 -0.45 -0.51
CA SER A 142 24.00 -1.74 -0.65
C SER A 142 24.31 -2.15 -2.10
N LYS A 143 24.16 -1.22 -3.07
CA LYS A 143 24.40 -1.44 -4.51
C LYS A 143 23.49 -2.49 -5.15
N ILE A 144 22.41 -2.89 -4.49
CA ILE A 144 21.43 -3.85 -5.04
C ILE A 144 20.76 -3.24 -6.26
N ALA A 145 20.43 -1.95 -6.20
CA ALA A 145 19.89 -1.20 -7.34
C ALA A 145 20.78 -1.27 -8.59
N ASN A 146 22.10 -1.09 -8.43
CA ASN A 146 23.05 -1.12 -9.54
C ASN A 146 23.16 -2.51 -10.17
N ASP A 147 23.22 -3.55 -9.34
CA ASP A 147 23.28 -4.93 -9.83
C ASP A 147 21.98 -5.34 -10.51
N LEU A 148 20.83 -4.97 -9.93
CA LEU A 148 19.52 -5.19 -10.56
C LEU A 148 19.47 -4.54 -11.94
N LEU A 149 19.92 -3.29 -12.05
CA LEU A 149 19.96 -2.56 -13.31
C LEU A 149 20.86 -3.25 -14.34
N THR A 150 22.10 -3.57 -13.98
CA THR A 150 23.04 -4.22 -14.91
C THR A 150 22.60 -5.63 -15.30
N THR A 151 21.96 -6.37 -14.39
CA THR A 151 21.44 -7.72 -14.64
C THR A 151 20.21 -7.67 -15.55
N MET A 152 19.23 -6.81 -15.26
CA MET A 152 18.06 -6.63 -16.12
C MET A 152 18.42 -6.06 -17.49
N ALA A 153 19.43 -5.20 -17.55
CA ALA A 153 19.96 -4.70 -18.82
C ALA A 153 20.62 -5.80 -19.65
N ARG A 154 21.17 -6.86 -19.03
CA ARG A 154 21.69 -8.03 -19.77
C ARG A 154 20.56 -8.93 -20.29
N VAL A 155 19.48 -9.06 -19.50
CA VAL A 155 18.30 -9.86 -19.87
C VAL A 155 17.56 -9.26 -21.07
N PHE A 156 17.26 -7.95 -21.00
CA PHE A 156 16.47 -7.28 -22.03
C PHE A 156 17.31 -6.56 -23.08
N GLY A 157 18.59 -6.28 -22.82
CA GLY A 157 19.49 -5.52 -23.71
C GLY A 157 19.56 -5.98 -25.18
N PRO A 158 19.53 -7.30 -25.49
CA PRO A 158 19.49 -7.78 -26.87
C PRO A 158 18.23 -7.39 -27.65
N LEU A 159 17.16 -6.97 -26.97
CA LEU A 159 15.93 -6.50 -27.61
C LEU A 159 16.03 -5.00 -27.93
N PRO A 160 15.45 -4.53 -29.06
CA PRO A 160 15.30 -3.10 -29.32
C PRO A 160 14.58 -2.40 -28.15
N GLY A 161 15.16 -1.31 -27.63
CA GLY A 161 14.60 -0.64 -26.44
C GLY A 161 14.80 -1.39 -25.12
N GLY A 162 15.54 -2.50 -25.12
CA GLY A 162 15.76 -3.38 -23.98
C GLY A 162 16.18 -2.67 -22.70
N LEU A 163 17.16 -1.76 -22.78
CA LEU A 163 17.66 -1.01 -21.63
C LEU A 163 16.58 -0.11 -21.01
N ALA A 164 15.68 0.45 -21.81
CA ALA A 164 14.55 1.25 -21.31
C ALA A 164 13.54 0.37 -20.56
N VAL A 165 13.21 -0.81 -21.10
CA VAL A 165 12.36 -1.79 -20.41
C VAL A 165 13.00 -2.24 -19.09
N SER A 166 14.31 -2.50 -19.08
CA SER A 166 15.05 -2.83 -17.85
C SER A 166 14.91 -1.74 -16.79
N ILE A 167 14.98 -0.45 -17.19
CA ILE A 167 14.83 0.66 -16.25
C ILE A 167 13.41 0.71 -15.68
N VAL A 168 12.37 0.49 -16.49
CA VAL A 168 10.97 0.43 -16.00
C VAL A 168 10.80 -0.71 -14.99
N VAL A 169 11.32 -1.90 -15.30
CA VAL A 169 11.22 -3.07 -14.42
C VAL A 169 11.99 -2.85 -13.11
N VAL A 170 13.25 -2.43 -13.20
CA VAL A 170 14.09 -2.18 -12.02
C VAL A 170 13.54 -1.04 -11.21
N GLY A 171 13.06 0.01 -11.87
CA GLY A 171 12.43 1.13 -11.21
C GLY A 171 11.13 0.74 -10.53
N ALA A 172 10.31 -0.17 -11.08
CA ALA A 172 9.14 -0.72 -10.40
C ALA A 172 9.51 -1.51 -9.13
N PHE A 173 10.56 -2.34 -9.18
CA PHE A 173 11.05 -3.06 -8.00
C PHE A 173 11.64 -2.14 -6.93
N LEU A 174 12.48 -1.19 -7.34
CA LEU A 174 13.09 -0.24 -6.41
C LEU A 174 12.05 0.73 -5.84
N ALA A 175 11.11 1.19 -6.66
CA ALA A 175 9.96 1.99 -6.29
C ALA A 175 9.19 1.38 -5.12
N ALA A 176 8.84 0.10 -5.24
CA ALA A 176 8.16 -0.66 -4.19
C ALA A 176 8.97 -0.68 -2.88
N SER A 177 10.30 -0.62 -2.97
CA SER A 177 11.14 -0.72 -1.78
C SER A 177 11.48 0.62 -1.12
N THR A 178 11.54 1.72 -1.90
CA THR A 178 11.98 3.03 -1.40
C THR A 178 10.84 3.97 -1.08
N GLY A 179 9.75 3.96 -1.85
CA GLY A 179 8.63 4.89 -1.71
C GLY A 179 8.99 6.38 -1.85
N ILE A 180 10.27 6.73 -2.10
CA ILE A 180 10.77 8.10 -2.23
C ILE A 180 11.09 8.36 -3.70
N VAL A 181 10.11 8.94 -4.39
CA VAL A 181 10.20 9.21 -5.82
C VAL A 181 11.44 10.01 -6.20
N GLY A 182 11.70 11.11 -5.49
CA GLY A 182 12.81 12.01 -5.83
C GLY A 182 14.19 11.32 -5.74
N ALA A 183 14.42 10.55 -4.69
CA ALA A 183 15.64 9.78 -4.53
C ALA A 183 15.79 8.73 -5.64
N THR A 184 14.73 8.00 -5.98
CA THR A 184 14.76 7.00 -7.05
C THR A 184 15.05 7.63 -8.42
N VAL A 185 14.44 8.78 -8.75
CA VAL A 185 14.71 9.50 -10.01
C VAL A 185 16.15 10.00 -10.06
N VAL A 186 16.68 10.55 -8.95
CA VAL A 186 18.08 11.00 -8.84
C VAL A 186 19.04 9.83 -9.01
N THR A 187 18.81 8.73 -8.31
CA THR A 187 19.69 7.56 -8.33
C THR A 187 19.67 6.86 -9.69
N MET A 188 18.49 6.68 -10.28
CA MET A 188 18.38 6.17 -11.65
C MET A 188 18.94 7.15 -12.68
N GLY A 189 18.80 8.46 -12.46
CA GLY A 189 19.43 9.48 -13.29
C GLY A 189 20.97 9.41 -13.26
N LEU A 190 21.57 9.18 -12.09
CA LEU A 190 23.02 9.06 -11.96
C LEU A 190 23.57 7.74 -12.51
N LEU A 191 22.81 6.65 -12.40
CA LEU A 191 23.26 5.30 -12.81
C LEU A 191 22.88 4.95 -14.25
N ALA A 192 21.64 5.21 -14.65
CA ALA A 192 21.06 4.72 -15.89
C ALA A 192 21.24 5.71 -17.05
N LEU A 193 21.06 7.01 -16.82
CA LEU A 193 21.10 8.02 -17.89
C LEU A 193 22.46 8.03 -18.63
N PRO A 194 23.63 8.05 -17.97
CA PRO A 194 24.91 8.01 -18.66
C PRO A 194 25.08 6.72 -19.48
N THR A 195 24.58 5.61 -18.96
CA THR A 195 24.65 4.29 -19.61
C THR A 195 23.78 4.25 -20.87
N MET A 196 22.59 4.84 -20.85
CA MET A 196 21.72 4.96 -22.03
C MET A 196 22.35 5.83 -23.11
N LEU A 197 22.87 7.00 -22.75
CA LEU A 197 23.49 7.93 -23.69
C LEU A 197 24.74 7.35 -24.36
N ARG A 198 25.58 6.61 -23.61
CA ARG A 198 26.74 5.90 -24.18
C ARG A 198 26.35 4.82 -25.19
N ASN A 199 25.16 4.25 -25.06
CA ASN A 199 24.61 3.26 -25.99
C ASN A 199 23.72 3.91 -27.07
N ASN A 200 23.89 5.20 -27.35
CA ASN A 200 23.18 5.95 -28.40
C ASN A 200 21.64 5.97 -28.27
N TYR A 201 21.11 5.88 -27.05
CA TYR A 201 19.68 6.13 -26.84
C TYR A 201 19.38 7.63 -26.96
N ALA A 202 18.22 7.95 -27.55
CA ALA A 202 17.73 9.31 -27.62
C ALA A 202 17.56 9.92 -26.21
N PRO A 203 18.07 11.15 -25.95
CA PRO A 203 17.94 11.81 -24.66
C PRO A 203 16.49 11.93 -24.18
N GLU A 204 15.55 12.15 -25.08
CA GLU A 204 14.12 12.25 -24.77
C GLU A 204 13.57 10.95 -24.21
N LEU A 205 13.85 9.82 -24.86
CA LEU A 205 13.38 8.51 -24.38
C LEU A 205 14.06 8.17 -23.05
N ALA A 206 15.37 8.37 -22.95
CA ALA A 206 16.13 8.06 -21.73
C ALA A 206 15.63 8.84 -20.53
N THR A 207 15.43 10.15 -20.68
CA THR A 207 14.96 11.01 -19.59
C THR A 207 13.50 10.75 -19.24
N GLY A 208 12.63 10.53 -20.24
CA GLY A 208 11.23 10.21 -20.03
C GLY A 208 11.03 8.91 -19.25
N VAL A 209 11.72 7.84 -19.65
CA VAL A 209 11.64 6.53 -18.99
C VAL A 209 12.14 6.60 -17.55
N ILE A 210 13.26 7.28 -17.29
CA ILE A 210 13.82 7.42 -15.94
C ILE A 210 12.88 8.22 -15.04
N ALA A 211 12.36 9.35 -15.52
CA ALA A 211 11.42 10.18 -14.76
C ALA A 211 10.14 9.39 -14.45
N ALA A 212 9.50 8.80 -15.47
CA ALA A 212 8.26 8.05 -15.31
C ALA A 212 8.43 6.84 -14.37
N SER A 213 9.49 6.06 -14.58
CA SER A 213 9.75 4.88 -13.76
C SER A 213 10.02 5.20 -12.30
N GLY A 214 10.65 6.34 -12.00
CA GLY A 214 10.90 6.74 -10.60
C GLY A 214 9.62 7.12 -9.85
N THR A 215 8.56 7.53 -10.54
CA THR A 215 7.27 7.87 -9.92
C THR A 215 6.39 6.66 -9.59
N LEU A 216 6.70 5.47 -10.12
CA LEU A 216 5.95 4.25 -9.82
C LEU A 216 5.95 3.92 -8.32
N GLY A 217 6.89 4.46 -7.53
CA GLY A 217 6.94 4.28 -6.07
C GLY A 217 5.77 4.90 -5.32
N GLN A 218 4.98 5.76 -5.96
CA GLN A 218 3.76 6.31 -5.37
C GLN A 218 2.59 5.32 -5.40
N ILE A 219 2.59 4.34 -6.31
CA ILE A 219 1.45 3.45 -6.51
C ILE A 219 1.79 1.99 -6.22
N ILE A 220 3.01 1.52 -6.54
CA ILE A 220 3.38 0.12 -6.36
C ILE A 220 3.64 -0.17 -4.86
N PRO A 221 2.88 -1.08 -4.23
CA PRO A 221 3.08 -1.42 -2.81
C PRO A 221 4.42 -2.12 -2.55
N PRO A 222 5.03 -1.96 -1.36
CA PRO A 222 4.63 -1.06 -0.27
C PRO A 222 4.98 0.41 -0.58
N SER A 223 3.97 1.28 -0.64
CA SER A 223 4.15 2.68 -1.01
C SER A 223 3.84 3.61 0.16
N ILE A 224 4.73 4.56 0.43
CA ILE A 224 4.52 5.60 1.46
C ILE A 224 3.25 6.41 1.17
N VAL A 225 2.96 6.71 -0.10
CA VAL A 225 1.78 7.48 -0.51
C VAL A 225 0.51 6.73 -0.12
N ILE A 226 0.43 5.43 -0.43
CA ILE A 226 -0.74 4.60 -0.12
C ILE A 226 -0.87 4.33 1.38
N VAL A 227 0.24 4.19 2.12
CA VAL A 227 0.19 4.10 3.60
C VAL A 227 -0.46 5.34 4.19
N LEU A 228 0.00 6.53 3.78
CA LEU A 228 -0.49 7.80 4.32
C LEU A 228 -1.91 8.12 3.88
N LEU A 229 -2.22 7.93 2.59
CA LEU A 229 -3.57 8.06 2.09
C LEU A 229 -4.51 7.07 2.76
N GLY A 230 -4.08 5.82 2.99
CA GLY A 230 -4.97 4.80 3.55
C GLY A 230 -5.33 5.05 5.00
N THR A 231 -4.41 5.56 5.81
CA THR A 231 -4.75 6.00 7.17
C THR A 231 -5.74 7.15 7.14
N LEU A 232 -5.45 8.21 6.37
CA LEU A 232 -6.30 9.40 6.36
C LEU A 232 -7.64 9.17 5.69
N ALA A 233 -7.68 8.45 4.57
CA ALA A 233 -8.90 8.10 3.87
C ALA A 233 -9.79 7.19 4.71
N GLY A 234 -9.21 6.21 5.42
CA GLY A 234 -9.94 5.37 6.36
C GLY A 234 -10.61 6.20 7.46
N ASP A 235 -9.85 7.05 8.15
CA ASP A 235 -10.37 7.92 9.20
C ASP A 235 -11.47 8.87 8.68
N LEU A 236 -11.24 9.51 7.53
CA LEU A 236 -12.19 10.45 6.93
C LEU A 236 -13.45 9.76 6.41
N TYR A 237 -13.32 8.56 5.84
CA TYR A 237 -14.45 7.75 5.40
C TYR A 237 -15.32 7.31 6.57
N SER A 238 -14.72 6.72 7.61
CA SER A 238 -15.46 6.31 8.80
C SER A 238 -16.18 7.50 9.44
N ALA A 239 -15.50 8.63 9.61
CA ALA A 239 -16.11 9.83 10.22
C ALA A 239 -17.22 10.43 9.35
N ALA A 240 -17.03 10.53 8.03
CA ALA A 240 -18.01 11.13 7.14
C ALA A 240 -19.27 10.26 6.98
N GLN A 241 -19.11 8.93 6.95
CA GLN A 241 -20.26 8.01 6.90
C GLN A 241 -21.03 7.98 8.22
N GLU A 242 -20.36 8.14 9.36
CA GLU A 242 -21.00 8.27 10.66
C GLU A 242 -21.85 9.55 10.75
N GLU A 243 -21.31 10.68 10.30
CA GLU A 243 -22.06 11.95 10.19
C GLU A 243 -23.28 11.78 9.27
N ARG A 244 -23.10 11.16 8.10
CA ARG A 244 -24.20 10.90 7.14
C ARG A 244 -25.30 10.03 7.74
N ALA A 245 -24.94 8.96 8.46
CA ALA A 245 -25.90 8.08 9.12
C ALA A 245 -26.75 8.83 10.16
N GLN A 246 -26.10 9.68 10.97
CA GLN A 246 -26.79 10.51 11.97
C GLN A 246 -27.74 11.53 11.33
N LEU A 247 -27.34 12.14 10.21
CA LEU A 247 -28.18 13.10 9.47
C LEU A 247 -29.48 12.49 8.93
N VAL A 248 -29.44 11.21 8.54
CA VAL A 248 -30.63 10.49 8.06
C VAL A 248 -31.40 9.78 9.19
N GLY A 249 -31.04 10.04 10.45
CA GLY A 249 -31.74 9.51 11.62
C GLY A 249 -31.40 8.06 11.98
N CYS A 250 -30.32 7.51 11.42
CA CYS A 250 -29.74 6.23 11.83
C CYS A 250 -28.76 6.42 13.00
N SER A 251 -28.55 5.37 13.80
CA SER A 251 -27.71 5.43 15.00
C SER A 251 -26.21 5.44 14.72
N ASP A 252 -25.78 4.78 13.64
CA ASP A 252 -24.39 4.51 13.32
C ASP A 252 -24.24 4.14 11.84
N ALA A 253 -23.04 4.33 11.28
CA ALA A 253 -22.74 4.03 9.87
C ALA A 253 -22.97 2.56 9.50
N LEU A 254 -22.67 1.62 10.41
CA LEU A 254 -22.88 0.18 10.19
C LEU A 254 -24.37 -0.14 9.99
N THR A 255 -25.26 0.49 10.76
CA THR A 255 -26.71 0.34 10.57
C THR A 255 -27.15 0.86 9.21
N TYR A 256 -26.63 2.01 8.78
CA TYR A 256 -27.03 2.65 7.54
C TYR A 256 -26.49 1.92 6.29
N LEU A 257 -25.20 1.56 6.29
CA LEU A 257 -24.52 0.93 5.16
C LEU A 257 -24.70 -0.60 5.11
N GLY A 258 -25.00 -1.25 6.24
CA GLY A 258 -25.04 -2.72 6.35
C GLY A 258 -23.66 -3.37 6.49
N GLU A 259 -22.58 -2.62 6.26
CA GLU A 259 -21.19 -3.05 6.42
C GLU A 259 -20.37 -2.03 7.23
N PRO A 260 -19.26 -2.46 7.88
CA PRO A 260 -18.40 -1.54 8.60
C PRO A 260 -17.81 -0.48 7.67
N ALA A 261 -17.99 0.80 8.01
CA ALA A 261 -17.44 1.93 7.26
C ALA A 261 -15.92 2.08 7.46
N VAL A 262 -15.13 1.04 7.19
CA VAL A 262 -13.68 0.99 7.48
C VAL A 262 -12.90 0.63 6.22
N VAL A 263 -11.86 1.41 5.95
CA VAL A 263 -10.89 1.11 4.88
C VAL A 263 -9.52 0.98 5.49
N SER A 264 -8.94 -0.21 5.40
CA SER A 264 -7.60 -0.46 5.92
C SER A 264 -6.52 -0.16 4.88
N VAL A 265 -5.31 0.13 5.36
CA VAL A 265 -4.12 0.29 4.50
C VAL A 265 -3.85 -0.99 3.68
N GLY A 266 -4.15 -2.16 4.26
CA GLY A 266 -4.02 -3.46 3.57
C GLY A 266 -4.97 -3.56 2.38
N THR A 267 -6.23 -3.17 2.53
CA THR A 267 -7.21 -3.11 1.42
C THR A 267 -6.70 -2.21 0.30
N LEU A 268 -6.12 -1.05 0.65
CA LEU A 268 -5.61 -0.11 -0.34
C LEU A 268 -4.32 -0.60 -1.02
N PHE A 269 -3.50 -1.40 -0.33
CA PHE A 269 -2.38 -2.09 -0.98
C PHE A 269 -2.88 -3.12 -2.00
N GLN A 270 -3.92 -3.90 -1.68
CA GLN A 270 -4.57 -4.79 -2.63
C GLN A 270 -5.10 -4.00 -3.84
N ALA A 271 -5.81 -2.90 -3.58
CA ALA A 271 -6.40 -2.04 -4.59
C ALA A 271 -5.38 -1.36 -5.51
N ALA A 272 -4.21 -0.98 -4.97
CA ALA A 272 -3.15 -0.31 -5.72
C ALA A 272 -2.30 -1.26 -6.59
N LEU A 273 -2.27 -2.56 -6.27
CA LEU A 273 -1.38 -3.54 -6.88
C LEU A 273 -1.58 -3.64 -8.40
N LEU A 274 -2.84 -3.87 -8.84
CA LEU A 274 -3.14 -4.05 -10.26
C LEU A 274 -2.96 -2.74 -11.07
N PRO A 275 -3.46 -1.57 -10.63
CA PRO A 275 -3.15 -0.29 -11.27
C PRO A 275 -1.66 0.01 -11.38
N GLY A 276 -0.87 -0.30 -10.34
CA GLY A 276 0.58 -0.09 -10.35
C GLY A 276 1.29 -0.97 -11.38
N ILE A 277 0.94 -2.26 -11.43
CA ILE A 277 1.48 -3.19 -12.45
C ILE A 277 1.04 -2.76 -13.85
N LEU A 278 -0.23 -2.38 -14.03
CA LEU A 278 -0.77 -1.89 -15.28
C LEU A 278 0.04 -0.70 -15.81
N LEU A 279 0.32 0.31 -14.98
CA LEU A 279 1.14 1.45 -15.36
C LEU A 279 2.56 1.05 -15.76
N ALA A 280 3.21 0.17 -14.97
CA ALA A 280 4.55 -0.33 -15.31
C ALA A 280 4.57 -1.06 -16.66
N VAL A 281 3.56 -1.89 -16.93
CA VAL A 281 3.40 -2.60 -18.20
C VAL A 281 3.16 -1.62 -19.35
N LEU A 282 2.30 -0.62 -19.18
CA LEU A 282 2.05 0.40 -20.21
C LEU A 282 3.31 1.21 -20.52
N TYR A 283 4.12 1.56 -19.52
CA TYR A 283 5.40 2.25 -19.72
C TYR A 283 6.41 1.39 -20.49
N ALA A 284 6.54 0.11 -20.11
CA ALA A 284 7.43 -0.83 -20.80
C ALA A 284 6.95 -1.09 -22.24
N ALA A 285 5.65 -1.25 -22.45
CA ALA A 285 5.04 -1.45 -23.76
C ALA A 285 5.27 -0.24 -24.66
N TYR A 286 5.10 0.98 -24.15
CA TYR A 286 5.41 2.21 -24.88
C TYR A 286 6.89 2.29 -25.25
N ALA A 287 7.80 2.03 -24.31
CA ALA A 287 9.24 2.06 -24.58
C ALA A 287 9.64 1.06 -25.66
N LEU A 288 9.07 -0.16 -25.62
CA LEU A 288 9.28 -1.19 -26.63
C LEU A 288 8.68 -0.78 -27.98
N ALA A 289 7.43 -0.32 -28.02
CA ALA A 289 6.77 0.12 -29.25
C ALA A 289 7.52 1.29 -29.90
N TYR A 290 7.96 2.27 -29.12
CA TYR A 290 8.77 3.39 -29.59
C TYR A 290 10.09 2.91 -30.22
N ALA A 291 10.75 1.94 -29.59
CA ALA A 291 12.01 1.36 -30.09
C ALA A 291 11.82 0.53 -31.36
N LEU A 292 10.73 -0.23 -31.47
CA LEU A 292 10.39 -1.00 -32.68
C LEU A 292 10.07 -0.07 -33.86
N LEU A 293 9.40 1.05 -33.60
CA LEU A 293 9.09 2.06 -34.62
C LEU A 293 10.29 2.96 -34.96
N ASN A 294 11.22 3.17 -34.02
CA ASN A 294 12.41 4.00 -34.19
C ASN A 294 13.70 3.27 -33.73
N PRO A 295 14.19 2.27 -34.50
CA PRO A 295 15.34 1.47 -34.09
C PRO A 295 16.63 2.28 -33.88
N GLU A 296 16.81 3.38 -34.63
CA GLU A 296 17.98 4.27 -34.50
C GLU A 296 18.02 5.02 -33.16
N LYS A 297 16.86 5.26 -32.54
CA LYS A 297 16.74 6.05 -31.31
C LYS A 297 16.84 5.21 -30.03
N ALA A 298 16.76 3.90 -30.16
CA ALA A 298 16.82 2.95 -29.04
C ALA A 298 17.42 1.60 -29.51
N PRO A 299 18.70 1.61 -29.93
CA PRO A 299 19.32 0.43 -30.52
C PRO A 299 19.47 -0.71 -29.50
N PRO A 300 19.45 -1.98 -29.95
CA PRO A 300 19.80 -3.11 -29.10
C PRO A 300 21.23 -2.98 -28.57
N VAL A 301 21.42 -3.30 -27.29
CA VAL A 301 22.72 -3.27 -26.64
C VAL A 301 23.24 -4.70 -26.51
N ALA A 302 24.29 -5.03 -27.26
CA ALA A 302 25.01 -6.27 -27.10
C ALA A 302 25.87 -6.18 -25.83
N MET A 303 25.37 -6.72 -24.73
CA MET A 303 26.16 -6.91 -23.52
C MET A 303 26.95 -8.21 -23.59
N GLU A 304 28.11 -8.26 -22.92
CA GLU A 304 28.92 -9.48 -22.84
C GLU A 304 28.06 -10.67 -22.37
N PRO A 305 28.19 -11.85 -23.01
CA PRO A 305 27.43 -13.03 -22.61
C PRO A 305 27.68 -13.31 -21.12
N GLY A 306 26.61 -13.42 -20.34
CA GLY A 306 26.71 -13.77 -18.92
C GLY A 306 27.41 -15.13 -18.74
N SER A 307 27.99 -15.36 -17.56
CA SER A 307 28.70 -16.59 -17.20
C SER A 307 27.81 -17.83 -17.03
N GLY A 308 26.58 -17.79 -17.54
CA GLY A 308 25.57 -18.84 -17.38
C GLY A 308 25.65 -19.90 -18.47
N GLU A 309 25.18 -21.10 -18.15
CA GLU A 309 25.07 -22.19 -19.10
C GLU A 309 24.04 -21.84 -20.21
N PRO A 310 24.34 -22.05 -21.50
CA PRO A 310 23.38 -21.80 -22.57
C PRO A 310 22.25 -22.84 -22.52
N VAL A 311 21.02 -22.39 -22.20
CA VAL A 311 19.83 -23.24 -22.14
C VAL A 311 19.12 -23.27 -23.49
N ALA A 312 18.81 -24.46 -24.00
CA ALA A 312 18.07 -24.60 -25.25
C ALA A 312 16.61 -24.09 -25.09
N ARG A 313 16.01 -23.50 -26.13
CA ARG A 313 14.63 -22.98 -26.07
C ARG A 313 13.61 -24.03 -25.61
N SER A 314 13.75 -25.28 -26.06
CA SER A 314 12.89 -26.39 -25.64
C SER A 314 13.03 -26.71 -24.16
N GLU A 315 14.26 -26.69 -23.62
CA GLU A 315 14.54 -26.92 -22.21
C GLU A 315 14.01 -25.77 -21.36
N ALA A 316 14.22 -24.53 -21.79
CA ALA A 316 13.70 -23.35 -21.10
C ALA A 316 12.16 -23.39 -21.02
N LEU A 317 11.48 -23.69 -22.13
CA LEU A 317 10.01 -23.83 -22.15
C LEU A 317 9.53 -24.99 -21.27
N THR A 318 10.27 -26.09 -21.22
CA THR A 318 9.89 -27.26 -20.42
C THR A 318 10.00 -26.96 -18.93
N TRP A 319 11.14 -26.44 -18.47
CA TRP A 319 11.45 -26.30 -17.04
C TRP A 319 10.95 -25.00 -16.42
N PHE A 320 10.88 -23.89 -17.16
CA PHE A 320 10.40 -22.61 -16.61
C PHE A 320 8.92 -22.34 -16.83
N LEU A 321 8.27 -23.03 -17.78
CA LEU A 321 6.86 -22.79 -18.11
C LEU A 321 6.00 -24.05 -17.95
N PHE A 322 6.27 -25.09 -18.75
CA PHE A 322 5.37 -26.24 -18.85
C PHE A 322 5.27 -27.03 -17.52
N ILE A 323 6.41 -27.39 -16.92
CA ILE A 323 6.43 -28.16 -15.67
C ILE A 323 5.84 -27.34 -14.49
N PRO A 324 6.25 -26.09 -14.24
CA PRO A 324 5.60 -25.25 -13.23
C PRO A 324 4.10 -25.11 -13.43
N ALA A 325 3.65 -24.83 -14.66
CA ALA A 325 2.23 -24.69 -14.97
C ALA A 325 1.47 -26.02 -14.77
N ALA A 326 2.07 -27.16 -15.14
CA ALA A 326 1.48 -28.48 -14.92
C ALA A 326 1.39 -28.83 -13.44
N LEU A 327 2.41 -28.50 -12.63
CA LEU A 327 2.40 -28.71 -11.19
C LEU A 327 1.31 -27.87 -10.51
N ILE A 328 1.28 -26.55 -10.79
CA ILE A 328 0.29 -25.64 -10.23
C ILE A 328 -1.12 -26.02 -10.71
N GLY A 329 -1.31 -26.18 -12.02
CA GLY A 329 -2.59 -26.57 -12.61
C GLY A 329 -3.08 -27.93 -12.11
N GLY A 330 -2.17 -28.89 -11.91
CA GLY A 330 -2.48 -30.18 -11.32
C GLY A 330 -2.95 -30.06 -9.86
N THR A 331 -2.27 -29.25 -9.05
CA THR A 331 -2.71 -29.00 -7.66
C THR A 331 -4.05 -28.27 -7.58
N LEU A 332 -4.29 -27.28 -8.45
CA LEU A 332 -5.56 -26.58 -8.51
C LEU A 332 -6.70 -27.50 -8.96
N LEU A 333 -6.45 -28.36 -9.94
CA LEU A 333 -7.44 -29.34 -10.41
C LEU A 333 -7.78 -30.36 -9.32
N LEU A 334 -6.78 -30.91 -8.63
CA LEU A 334 -6.99 -31.81 -7.50
C LEU A 334 -7.69 -31.12 -6.33
N SER A 335 -7.43 -29.83 -6.09
CA SER A 335 -8.16 -29.04 -5.10
C SER A 335 -9.62 -28.83 -5.51
N SER A 336 -9.90 -28.54 -6.79
CA SER A 336 -11.28 -28.41 -7.30
C SER A 336 -12.09 -29.70 -7.23
N MET A 337 -11.41 -30.86 -7.25
CA MET A 337 -12.00 -32.19 -7.08
C MET A 337 -12.13 -32.62 -5.61
N ASN A 338 -11.86 -31.71 -4.66
CA ASN A 338 -11.84 -31.97 -3.21
C ASN A 338 -10.87 -33.09 -2.78
N VAL A 339 -9.83 -33.37 -3.58
CA VAL A 339 -8.75 -34.31 -3.22
C VAL A 339 -7.75 -33.62 -2.30
N ILE A 340 -7.48 -32.33 -2.54
CA ILE A 340 -6.64 -31.47 -1.70
C ILE A 340 -7.53 -30.44 -1.01
N GLY A 341 -7.43 -30.33 0.31
CA GLY A 341 -8.14 -29.29 1.06
C GLY A 341 -7.67 -29.19 2.50
N SER A 342 -8.36 -28.37 3.29
CA SER A 342 -8.05 -28.24 4.72
C SER A 342 -8.45 -29.52 5.47
N GLN A 343 -7.54 -30.05 6.28
CA GLN A 343 -7.80 -31.12 7.25
C GLN A 343 -7.97 -30.57 8.67
N ASP A 344 -8.16 -29.25 8.82
CA ASP A 344 -8.38 -28.64 10.13
C ASP A 344 -9.71 -29.10 10.74
N VAL A 345 -9.61 -29.67 11.95
CA VAL A 345 -10.75 -30.17 12.74
C VAL A 345 -11.11 -29.24 13.89
N THR A 346 -10.50 -28.05 13.94
CA THR A 346 -10.81 -27.04 14.94
C THR A 346 -12.27 -26.61 14.76
N VAL A 347 -13.05 -26.74 15.83
CA VAL A 347 -14.43 -26.26 15.91
C VAL A 347 -14.42 -25.18 16.96
N ASP A 348 -14.94 -24.01 16.62
CA ASP A 348 -15.01 -22.89 17.54
C ASP A 348 -15.82 -23.27 18.78
N SER A 349 -15.41 -22.76 19.94
CA SER A 349 -16.06 -23.09 21.23
C SER A 349 -17.46 -22.49 21.37
N PHE A 350 -17.84 -21.64 20.44
CA PHE A 350 -19.14 -21.01 20.32
C PHE A 350 -19.73 -21.38 18.98
N SER A 351 -21.05 -21.54 18.93
CA SER A 351 -21.75 -21.63 17.65
C SER A 351 -21.48 -20.34 16.88
N ASP A 352 -21.46 -20.42 15.55
CA ASP A 352 -21.54 -19.21 14.74
C ASP A 352 -22.71 -18.38 15.27
N ALA A 353 -22.50 -17.07 15.46
CA ALA A 353 -23.61 -16.19 15.74
C ALA A 353 -24.65 -16.40 14.64
N GLY A 354 -25.92 -16.58 15.02
CA GLY A 354 -26.99 -16.81 14.06
C GLY A 354 -26.93 -15.76 12.96
N GLN A 355 -27.24 -16.16 11.72
CA GLN A 355 -27.24 -15.23 10.60
C GLN A 355 -28.03 -13.98 10.98
N THR A 356 -27.36 -12.83 11.00
CA THR A 356 -28.05 -11.56 11.13
C THR A 356 -28.69 -11.25 9.80
N ALA A 357 -29.85 -10.58 9.82
CA ALA A 357 -30.42 -10.04 8.61
C ALA A 357 -29.37 -9.17 7.89
N SER A 358 -29.39 -9.21 6.56
CA SER A 358 -28.50 -8.43 5.69
C SER A 358 -28.52 -6.93 6.02
N LEU A 359 -29.64 -6.43 6.55
CA LEU A 359 -29.79 -5.07 7.06
C LEU A 359 -30.46 -5.12 8.44
N ARG A 360 -30.12 -4.17 9.32
CA ARG A 360 -30.80 -4.00 10.60
C ARG A 360 -32.20 -3.40 10.36
N THR A 361 -33.24 -4.12 10.76
CA THR A 361 -34.64 -3.72 10.53
C THR A 361 -35.28 -3.00 11.72
N GLY A 362 -34.71 -3.11 12.92
CA GLY A 362 -35.16 -2.44 14.15
C GLY A 362 -34.72 -0.98 14.26
N VAL A 363 -35.01 -0.17 13.24
CA VAL A 363 -34.56 1.24 13.15
C VAL A 363 -35.74 2.22 13.20
N SER A 364 -35.45 3.52 13.35
CA SER A 364 -36.47 4.57 13.30
C SER A 364 -37.13 4.64 11.91
N GLU A 365 -38.37 5.13 11.81
CA GLU A 365 -39.07 5.27 10.52
C GLU A 365 -38.28 6.12 9.51
N GLN A 366 -37.56 7.14 10.01
CA GLN A 366 -36.70 7.99 9.19
C GLN A 366 -35.48 7.22 8.65
N CYS A 367 -34.81 6.45 9.51
CA CYS A 367 -33.68 5.61 9.10
C CYS A 367 -34.13 4.51 8.13
N GLN A 368 -35.29 3.89 8.37
CA GLN A 368 -35.87 2.92 7.46
C GLN A 368 -36.06 3.50 6.06
N ALA A 369 -36.67 4.68 5.94
CA ALA A 369 -36.86 5.33 4.64
C ALA A 369 -35.52 5.61 3.93
N ALA A 370 -34.50 6.05 4.69
CA ALA A 370 -33.17 6.30 4.15
C ALA A 370 -32.42 5.02 3.73
N MET A 371 -32.58 3.92 4.47
CA MET A 371 -32.01 2.62 4.12
C MET A 371 -32.68 2.01 2.88
N ILE A 372 -34.00 2.16 2.74
CA ILE A 372 -34.74 1.76 1.54
C ILE A 372 -34.28 2.57 0.32
N ASP A 373 -34.03 3.87 0.48
CA ASP A 373 -33.51 4.72 -0.60
C ASP A 373 -32.10 4.30 -1.04
N LEU A 374 -31.24 3.90 -0.09
CA LEU A 374 -29.87 3.48 -0.37
C LEU A 374 -29.77 2.07 -0.98
N HIS A 375 -30.43 1.08 -0.39
CA HIS A 375 -30.29 -0.34 -0.74
C HIS A 375 -31.39 -0.86 -1.67
N GLY A 376 -32.48 -0.10 -1.82
CA GLY A 376 -33.66 -0.49 -2.55
C GLY A 376 -34.68 -1.29 -1.71
N GLN A 377 -35.95 -1.19 -2.10
CA GLN A 377 -37.06 -1.86 -1.42
C GLN A 377 -36.89 -3.39 -1.37
N GLU A 378 -36.35 -3.99 -2.43
CA GLU A 378 -36.17 -5.46 -2.52
C GLU A 378 -35.17 -5.97 -1.47
N ALA A 379 -34.06 -5.25 -1.24
CA ALA A 379 -33.08 -5.58 -0.22
C ALA A 379 -33.65 -5.42 1.19
N TRP A 380 -34.46 -4.37 1.41
CA TRP A 380 -35.16 -4.16 2.67
C TRP A 380 -36.18 -5.27 2.97
N ASP A 381 -37.02 -5.61 2.00
CA ASP A 381 -38.03 -6.66 2.15
C ASP A 381 -37.36 -8.03 2.39
N ALA A 382 -36.24 -8.30 1.72
CA ALA A 382 -35.42 -9.47 1.97
C ALA A 382 -34.85 -9.49 3.39
N ALA A 383 -34.33 -8.36 3.89
CA ALA A 383 -33.83 -8.25 5.26
C ALA A 383 -34.96 -8.41 6.30
N VAL A 384 -36.16 -7.90 6.02
CA VAL A 384 -37.35 -8.10 6.87
C VAL A 384 -37.80 -9.55 6.88
N ALA A 385 -37.80 -10.22 5.72
CA ALA A 385 -38.11 -11.65 5.64
C ALA A 385 -37.06 -12.49 6.39
N GLN A 386 -35.77 -12.17 6.21
CA GLN A 386 -34.68 -12.78 6.97
C GLN A 386 -34.86 -12.56 8.47
N GLN A 387 -35.14 -11.33 8.90
CA GLN A 387 -35.37 -11.04 10.32
C GLN A 387 -36.60 -11.78 10.85
N ALA A 388 -37.68 -11.90 10.08
CA ALA A 388 -38.86 -12.66 10.47
C ALA A 388 -38.58 -14.16 10.58
N GLU A 389 -37.75 -14.73 9.70
CA GLU A 389 -37.27 -16.11 9.79
C GLU A 389 -36.38 -16.31 11.02
N ILE A 390 -35.47 -15.37 11.28
CA ILE A 390 -34.60 -15.34 12.46
C ILE A 390 -35.44 -15.27 13.74
N ASP A 391 -36.42 -14.36 13.80
CA ASP A 391 -37.32 -14.18 14.94
C ASP A 391 -38.23 -15.40 15.13
N ALA A 392 -38.72 -16.01 14.05
CA ALA A 392 -39.48 -17.27 14.08
C ALA A 392 -38.64 -18.45 14.55
N ALA A 393 -37.32 -18.41 14.32
CA ALA A 393 -36.35 -19.36 14.85
C ALA A 393 -35.89 -19.05 16.29
N GLY A 394 -36.41 -17.98 16.91
CA GLY A 394 -36.11 -17.59 18.29
C GLY A 394 -35.24 -16.34 18.46
N GLY A 395 -35.04 -15.55 17.39
CA GLY A 395 -34.16 -14.37 17.35
C GLY A 395 -32.76 -14.70 16.81
N VAL A 396 -31.89 -13.68 16.70
CA VAL A 396 -30.47 -13.91 16.40
C VAL A 396 -29.95 -14.81 17.50
N GLN A 397 -29.65 -16.06 17.17
CA GLN A 397 -29.06 -16.97 18.14
C GLN A 397 -27.73 -16.37 18.55
N GLU A 398 -27.68 -15.85 19.79
CA GLU A 398 -26.41 -15.44 20.39
C GLU A 398 -25.45 -16.62 20.25
N SER A 399 -24.17 -16.33 20.00
CA SER A 399 -23.17 -17.40 19.93
C SER A 399 -23.19 -18.14 21.27
N VAL A 400 -23.85 -19.29 21.31
CA VAL A 400 -23.97 -20.07 22.53
C VAL A 400 -22.72 -20.92 22.59
N LYS A 401 -22.15 -21.04 23.79
CA LYS A 401 -21.06 -22.00 23.99
C LYS A 401 -21.61 -23.38 23.63
N LEU A 402 -21.04 -23.98 22.58
CA LEU A 402 -21.48 -25.30 22.12
C LEU A 402 -21.29 -26.30 23.26
N SER A 403 -22.28 -27.17 23.43
CA SER A 403 -22.13 -28.28 24.36
C SER A 403 -21.02 -29.21 23.86
N GLU A 404 -20.39 -29.93 24.79
CA GLU A 404 -19.31 -30.87 24.46
C GLU A 404 -19.78 -31.92 23.43
N GLU A 405 -21.07 -32.28 23.43
CA GLU A 405 -21.67 -33.22 22.47
C GLU A 405 -21.82 -32.62 21.06
N GLU A 406 -22.18 -31.34 20.94
CA GLU A 406 -22.30 -30.65 19.63
C GLU A 406 -20.93 -30.42 19.00
N ILE A 407 -19.94 -30.01 19.80
CA ILE A 407 -18.54 -29.88 19.34
C ILE A 407 -18.04 -31.22 18.80
N GLN A 408 -18.34 -32.32 19.48
CA GLN A 408 -17.98 -33.66 19.03
C GLN A 408 -18.69 -34.06 17.73
N THR A 409 -19.95 -33.66 17.56
CA THR A 409 -20.73 -33.97 16.35
C THR A 409 -20.20 -33.21 15.13
N LEU A 410 -19.99 -31.89 15.26
CA LEU A 410 -19.41 -31.05 14.20
C LEU A 410 -17.99 -31.48 13.86
N ARG A 411 -17.20 -31.87 14.87
CA ARG A 411 -15.87 -32.42 14.66
C ARG A 411 -15.92 -33.74 13.91
N ALA A 412 -16.87 -34.63 14.23
CA ALA A 412 -17.05 -35.90 13.53
C ALA A 412 -17.44 -35.68 12.05
N GLU A 413 -18.26 -34.68 11.76
CA GLU A 413 -18.62 -34.29 10.39
C GLU A 413 -17.41 -33.75 9.61
N LYS A 414 -16.61 -32.85 10.21
CA LYS A 414 -15.35 -32.37 9.61
C LYS A 414 -14.37 -33.51 9.34
N ILE A 415 -14.28 -34.50 10.24
CA ILE A 415 -13.43 -35.69 10.05
C ILE A 415 -13.95 -36.56 8.91
N ALA A 416 -15.27 -36.76 8.79
CA ALA A 416 -15.86 -37.59 7.75
C ALA A 416 -15.71 -36.98 6.34
N ASN A 417 -15.78 -35.66 6.24
CA ASN A 417 -15.65 -34.91 4.98
C ASN A 417 -14.20 -34.49 4.66
N ALA A 418 -13.23 -34.95 5.44
CA ALA A 418 -11.86 -34.52 5.29
C ALA A 418 -11.24 -34.98 3.95
N PRO A 419 -10.54 -34.08 3.25
CA PRO A 419 -9.86 -34.41 2.00
C PRO A 419 -8.68 -35.36 2.23
N ILE A 420 -8.33 -36.13 1.19
CA ILE A 420 -7.27 -37.14 1.23
C ILE A 420 -5.89 -36.50 1.46
N LEU A 421 -5.64 -35.35 0.85
CA LEU A 421 -4.39 -34.61 0.95
C LEU A 421 -4.58 -33.29 1.69
N SER A 422 -3.62 -32.95 2.54
CA SER A 422 -3.61 -31.71 3.29
C SER A 422 -3.15 -30.53 2.42
N SER A 423 -3.93 -29.45 2.40
CA SER A 423 -3.60 -28.25 1.62
C SER A 423 -2.28 -27.60 2.05
N SER A 424 -1.96 -27.59 3.34
CA SER A 424 -0.73 -26.99 3.87
C SER A 424 0.51 -27.78 3.47
N ILE A 425 0.43 -29.12 3.54
CA ILE A 425 1.51 -30.03 3.15
C ILE A 425 1.73 -29.95 1.64
N VAL A 426 0.67 -30.10 0.84
CA VAL A 426 0.76 -30.05 -0.62
C VAL A 426 1.31 -28.71 -1.09
N THR A 427 0.86 -27.60 -0.52
CA THR A 427 1.36 -26.26 -0.88
C THR A 427 2.85 -26.13 -0.56
N GLY A 428 3.29 -26.60 0.62
CA GLY A 428 4.71 -26.59 1.00
C GLY A 428 5.59 -27.41 0.06
N PHE A 429 5.18 -28.63 -0.27
CA PHE A 429 5.93 -29.50 -1.19
C PHE A 429 5.83 -29.06 -2.66
N LEU A 430 4.75 -28.38 -3.07
CA LEU A 430 4.63 -27.74 -4.38
C LEU A 430 5.70 -26.65 -4.54
N LEU A 431 5.87 -25.77 -3.54
CA LEU A 431 6.91 -24.74 -3.57
C LEU A 431 8.31 -25.36 -3.67
N LEU A 432 8.58 -26.44 -2.94
CA LEU A 432 9.85 -27.18 -3.04
C LEU A 432 10.01 -27.85 -4.43
N ALA A 433 8.93 -28.37 -5.03
CA ALA A 433 8.96 -28.91 -6.39
C ALA A 433 9.33 -27.84 -7.41
N LEU A 434 8.77 -26.63 -7.27
CA LEU A 434 9.09 -25.48 -8.11
C LEU A 434 10.57 -25.09 -7.97
N VAL A 435 11.13 -25.13 -6.76
CA VAL A 435 12.57 -24.88 -6.53
C VAL A 435 13.44 -25.92 -7.26
N LEU A 436 13.13 -27.22 -7.12
CA LEU A 436 13.91 -28.29 -7.75
C LEU A 436 13.84 -28.23 -9.29
N THR A 437 12.65 -27.98 -9.84
CA THR A 437 12.43 -27.90 -11.29
C THR A 437 13.06 -26.64 -11.90
N THR A 438 12.96 -25.50 -11.21
CA THR A 438 13.66 -24.26 -11.62
C THR A 438 15.18 -24.45 -11.59
N ALA A 439 15.72 -25.12 -10.56
CA ALA A 439 17.14 -25.40 -10.49
C ALA A 439 17.63 -26.30 -11.64
N ARG A 440 16.80 -27.26 -12.05
CA ARG A 440 17.06 -28.08 -13.23
C ARG A 440 17.06 -27.26 -14.53
N GLY A 441 16.16 -26.29 -14.64
CA GLY A 441 16.10 -25.37 -15.78
C GLY A 441 17.30 -24.42 -15.85
N VAL A 442 17.87 -24.03 -14.72
CA VAL A 442 19.06 -23.16 -14.65
C VAL A 442 20.36 -23.89 -15.02
N SER A 443 20.51 -25.16 -14.63
CA SER A 443 21.65 -26.00 -15.05
C SER A 443 21.21 -27.35 -15.63
N PRO A 444 20.88 -27.38 -16.94
CA PRO A 444 20.53 -28.61 -17.65
C PRO A 444 21.70 -29.62 -17.80
N SER A 445 22.95 -29.18 -17.78
CA SER A 445 24.12 -30.08 -17.81
C SER A 445 24.47 -30.69 -16.44
N GLY A 446 23.96 -30.11 -15.34
CA GLY A 446 24.20 -30.58 -13.98
C GLY A 446 23.73 -32.02 -13.75
N ASN A 447 24.37 -32.73 -12.81
CA ASN A 447 23.98 -34.10 -12.44
C ASN A 447 22.56 -34.10 -11.85
N PRO A 448 21.58 -34.76 -12.49
CA PRO A 448 20.19 -34.70 -12.04
C PRO A 448 19.92 -35.56 -10.80
N ARG A 449 20.85 -36.43 -10.39
CA ARG A 449 20.62 -37.44 -9.35
C ARG A 449 20.08 -36.84 -8.05
N ASP A 450 20.69 -35.76 -7.57
CA ASP A 450 20.31 -35.16 -6.29
C ASP A 450 18.93 -34.47 -6.38
N LEU A 451 18.64 -33.83 -7.52
CA LEU A 451 17.33 -33.24 -7.78
C LEU A 451 16.24 -34.31 -7.92
N MET A 452 16.57 -35.46 -8.51
CA MET A 452 15.67 -36.61 -8.61
C MET A 452 15.41 -37.26 -7.25
N ILE A 453 16.41 -37.32 -6.37
CA ILE A 453 16.21 -37.75 -4.97
C ILE A 453 15.24 -36.80 -4.27
N GLY A 454 15.40 -35.49 -4.49
CA GLY A 454 14.44 -34.49 -4.00
C GLY A 454 13.03 -34.72 -4.56
N GLY A 455 12.89 -34.88 -5.87
CA GLY A 455 11.60 -35.16 -6.51
C GLY A 455 10.94 -36.46 -6.02
N ALA A 456 11.72 -37.51 -5.81
CA ALA A 456 11.24 -38.76 -5.19
C ALA A 456 10.78 -38.54 -3.75
N GLY A 457 11.47 -37.67 -2.99
CA GLY A 457 11.05 -37.24 -1.66
C GLY A 457 9.69 -36.53 -1.67
N ILE A 458 9.41 -35.71 -2.68
CA ILE A 458 8.10 -35.04 -2.85
C ILE A 458 6.99 -36.05 -3.11
N LEU A 459 7.21 -36.99 -4.03
CA LEU A 459 6.23 -38.05 -4.31
C LEU A 459 5.99 -38.94 -3.08
N LEU A 460 7.06 -39.25 -2.34
CA LEU A 460 6.95 -39.98 -1.08
C LEU A 460 6.18 -39.18 -0.03
N ALA A 461 6.40 -37.85 0.06
CA ALA A 461 5.67 -37.00 0.99
C ALA A 461 4.16 -37.00 0.70
N LEU A 462 3.78 -36.86 -0.58
CA LEU A 462 2.37 -36.92 -1.00
C LEU A 462 1.76 -38.30 -0.78
N ALA A 463 2.53 -39.38 -0.97
CA ALA A 463 2.08 -40.73 -0.67
C ALA A 463 1.91 -40.97 0.84
N VAL A 464 2.80 -40.42 1.66
CA VAL A 464 2.70 -40.48 3.13
C VAL A 464 1.51 -39.67 3.62
N ASP A 465 1.29 -38.48 3.03
CA ASP A 465 0.13 -37.63 3.33
C ASP A 465 -1.17 -38.38 3.05
N ALA A 466 -1.33 -38.91 1.83
CA ALA A 466 -2.53 -39.65 1.45
C ALA A 466 -2.80 -40.93 2.26
N ALA A 467 -1.77 -41.56 2.83
CA ALA A 467 -1.88 -42.89 3.45
C ALA A 467 -1.87 -42.86 4.98
N PHE A 468 -1.17 -41.90 5.60
CA PHE A 468 -0.88 -41.92 7.04
C PHE A 468 -1.18 -40.61 7.76
N ILE A 469 -1.37 -39.50 7.04
CA ILE A 469 -1.69 -38.20 7.64
C ILE A 469 -3.19 -37.99 7.49
N GLY A 470 -3.83 -37.64 8.59
CA GLY A 470 -5.26 -37.42 8.61
C GLY A 470 -5.66 -36.37 9.63
N PRO A 471 -6.97 -36.09 9.76
CA PRO A 471 -7.44 -34.96 10.56
C PRO A 471 -7.14 -35.08 12.08
N LEU A 472 -6.79 -36.29 12.53
CA LEU A 472 -6.48 -36.59 13.94
C LEU A 472 -4.97 -36.76 14.21
N THR A 473 -4.11 -36.71 13.19
CA THR A 473 -2.67 -36.82 13.41
C THR A 473 -2.12 -35.54 14.02
N THR A 474 -1.38 -35.65 15.14
CA THR A 474 -0.84 -34.45 15.79
C THR A 474 0.24 -33.79 14.93
N PRO A 475 0.51 -32.49 15.12
CA PRO A 475 1.62 -31.82 14.43
C PRO A 475 2.97 -32.54 14.65
N GLY A 476 3.22 -33.05 15.86
CA GLY A 476 4.41 -33.84 16.17
C GLY A 476 4.49 -35.15 15.37
N GLN A 477 3.38 -35.89 15.26
CA GLN A 477 3.31 -37.11 14.45
C GLN A 477 3.50 -36.82 12.96
N THR A 478 2.90 -35.73 12.47
CA THR A 478 3.03 -35.26 11.09
C THR A 478 4.49 -34.97 10.73
N VAL A 479 5.21 -34.25 11.60
CA VAL A 479 6.64 -33.99 11.43
C VAL A 479 7.46 -35.28 11.39
N LEU A 480 7.15 -36.26 12.25
CA LEU A 480 7.85 -37.55 12.27
C LEU A 480 7.59 -38.38 11.01
N LEU A 481 6.34 -38.45 10.55
CA LEU A 481 5.96 -39.17 9.32
C LEU A 481 6.62 -38.54 8.08
N LEU A 482 6.72 -37.22 8.05
CA LEU A 482 7.35 -36.48 6.95
C LEU A 482 8.86 -36.34 7.08
N ALA A 483 9.50 -36.77 8.17
CA ALA A 483 10.93 -36.54 8.40
C ALA A 483 11.82 -37.13 7.29
N ILE A 484 11.55 -38.36 6.84
CA ILE A 484 12.32 -39.01 5.77
C ILE A 484 12.05 -38.35 4.41
N PRO A 485 10.77 -38.19 3.96
CA PRO A 485 10.48 -37.43 2.74
C PRO A 485 11.11 -36.04 2.73
N LEU A 486 10.96 -35.29 3.83
CA LEU A 486 11.51 -33.94 3.98
C LEU A 486 13.05 -33.94 3.91
N ALA A 487 13.73 -34.91 4.55
CA ALA A 487 15.19 -35.01 4.46
C ALA A 487 15.67 -35.27 3.02
N MET A 488 14.96 -36.11 2.26
CA MET A 488 15.25 -36.34 0.84
C MET A 488 15.06 -35.07 0.01
N VAL A 489 13.96 -34.34 0.25
CA VAL A 489 13.69 -33.06 -0.42
C VAL A 489 14.75 -32.02 -0.07
N LEU A 490 15.09 -31.86 1.20
CA LEU A 490 16.12 -30.92 1.66
C LEU A 490 17.51 -31.25 1.09
N TYR A 491 17.83 -32.53 0.93
CA TYR A 491 19.06 -32.97 0.25
C TYR A 491 19.07 -32.50 -1.22
N GLY A 492 17.96 -32.68 -1.95
CA GLY A 492 17.82 -32.16 -3.31
C GLY A 492 17.87 -30.63 -3.36
N CYS A 493 17.20 -29.96 -2.42
CA CYS A 493 17.17 -28.50 -2.32
C CYS A 493 18.54 -27.89 -2.05
N ARG A 494 19.43 -28.59 -1.32
CA ARG A 494 20.81 -28.15 -1.12
C ARG A 494 21.56 -28.05 -2.46
N THR A 495 21.45 -29.07 -3.31
CA THR A 495 22.05 -29.05 -4.65
C THR A 495 21.35 -28.02 -5.55
N ALA A 496 20.01 -27.93 -5.46
CA ALA A 496 19.22 -26.93 -6.17
C ALA A 496 19.66 -25.50 -5.85
N ALA A 497 19.88 -25.17 -4.57
CA ALA A 497 20.38 -23.86 -4.14
C ALA A 497 21.75 -23.53 -4.75
N GLY A 498 22.62 -24.55 -4.89
CA GLY A 498 23.90 -24.41 -5.58
C GLY A 498 23.74 -24.04 -7.06
N TYR A 499 22.80 -24.68 -7.78
CA TYR A 499 22.51 -24.36 -9.19
C TYR A 499 21.83 -23.00 -9.35
N LEU A 500 20.82 -22.70 -8.53
CA LEU A 500 20.13 -21.41 -8.57
C LEU A 500 21.08 -20.24 -8.29
N GLY A 501 22.07 -20.43 -7.41
CA GLY A 501 23.11 -19.44 -7.10
C GLY A 501 24.07 -19.13 -8.25
N GLN A 502 24.14 -19.98 -9.28
CA GLN A 502 24.91 -19.72 -10.50
C GLN A 502 24.21 -18.73 -11.43
N SER A 503 22.87 -18.66 -11.36
CA SER A 503 22.10 -17.67 -12.11
C SER A 503 22.26 -16.30 -11.46
N GLU A 504 22.95 -15.40 -12.15
CA GLU A 504 23.09 -14.01 -11.69
C GLU A 504 21.72 -13.33 -11.56
N LEU A 505 20.79 -13.62 -12.47
CA LEU A 505 19.41 -13.12 -12.42
C LEU A 505 18.75 -13.49 -11.10
N LEU A 506 18.78 -14.77 -10.71
CA LEU A 506 18.16 -15.21 -9.47
C LEU A 506 18.91 -14.68 -8.26
N ARG A 507 20.25 -14.68 -8.29
CA ARG A 507 21.07 -14.19 -7.17
C ARG A 507 20.82 -12.70 -6.87
N VAL A 508 20.52 -11.89 -7.87
CA VAL A 508 20.34 -10.44 -7.73
C VAL A 508 18.87 -10.04 -7.54
N VAL A 509 17.94 -10.63 -8.29
CA VAL A 509 16.51 -10.24 -8.29
C VAL A 509 15.71 -10.92 -7.19
N PHE A 510 16.01 -12.18 -6.91
CA PHE A 510 15.18 -13.00 -6.03
C PHE A 510 15.17 -12.51 -4.57
N PRO A 511 16.31 -12.11 -3.95
CA PRO A 511 16.27 -11.72 -2.54
C PRO A 511 15.41 -10.48 -2.24
N PRO A 512 15.49 -9.37 -3.01
CA PRO A 512 14.56 -8.25 -2.84
C PRO A 512 13.11 -8.63 -3.11
N LEU A 513 12.86 -9.48 -4.11
CA LEU A 513 11.50 -9.97 -4.41
C LEU A 513 10.92 -10.77 -3.24
N VAL A 514 11.68 -11.69 -2.65
CA VAL A 514 11.26 -12.46 -1.47
C VAL A 514 10.93 -11.53 -0.31
N LEU A 515 11.74 -10.49 -0.11
CA LEU A 515 11.48 -9.49 0.92
C LEU A 515 10.17 -8.73 0.68
N ILE A 516 9.94 -8.25 -0.56
CA ILE A 516 8.70 -7.58 -0.94
C ILE A 516 7.50 -8.51 -0.76
N VAL A 517 7.60 -9.78 -1.19
CA VAL A 517 6.53 -10.77 -1.03
C VAL A 517 6.29 -11.13 0.43
N ALA A 518 7.32 -11.20 1.27
CA ALA A 518 7.15 -11.44 2.71
C ALA A 518 6.43 -10.27 3.40
N VAL A 519 6.82 -9.05 3.06
CA VAL A 519 6.20 -7.82 3.58
C VAL A 519 4.76 -7.69 3.09
N LEU A 520 4.53 -7.75 1.77
CA LEU A 520 3.20 -7.64 1.20
C LEU A 520 2.34 -8.83 1.62
N GLY A 521 2.84 -10.05 1.55
CA GLY A 521 2.10 -11.26 1.95
C GLY A 521 1.62 -11.21 3.40
N SER A 522 2.42 -10.67 4.33
CA SER A 522 1.98 -10.51 5.72
C SER A 522 0.91 -9.44 5.92
N ILE A 523 0.89 -8.38 5.10
CA ILE A 523 -0.15 -7.35 5.10
C ILE A 523 -1.42 -7.84 4.37
N LEU A 524 -1.25 -8.35 3.14
CA LEU A 524 -2.32 -8.79 2.25
C LEU A 524 -3.04 -10.02 2.79
N GLY A 525 -2.33 -10.89 3.51
CA GLY A 525 -2.89 -12.08 4.17
C GLY A 525 -3.44 -11.81 5.57
N GLY A 526 -3.55 -10.55 6.00
CA GLY A 526 -4.10 -10.18 7.31
C GLY A 526 -3.28 -10.67 8.52
N ILE A 527 -2.05 -11.15 8.30
CA ILE A 527 -1.21 -11.73 9.35
C ILE A 527 -0.70 -10.65 10.29
N THR A 528 -0.23 -9.52 9.74
CA THR A 528 0.26 -8.40 10.54
C THR A 528 -0.14 -7.05 9.97
N ASN A 529 -0.28 -6.05 10.85
CA ASN A 529 -0.43 -4.66 10.46
C ASN A 529 0.79 -4.15 9.65
N PRO A 530 0.66 -3.01 8.94
CA PRO A 530 1.75 -2.44 8.15
C PRO A 530 3.04 -2.19 8.93
N THR A 531 2.97 -1.85 10.22
CA THR A 531 4.14 -1.51 11.02
C THR A 531 5.04 -2.71 11.35
N PRO A 532 4.53 -3.83 11.90
CA PRO A 532 5.32 -5.07 12.00
C PRO A 532 5.83 -5.58 10.65
N ALA A 533 5.02 -5.48 9.58
CA ALA A 533 5.44 -5.90 8.24
C ALA A 533 6.60 -5.03 7.72
N ALA A 534 6.54 -3.71 7.92
CA ALA A 534 7.62 -2.80 7.57
C ALA A 534 8.90 -3.09 8.38
N ALA A 535 8.77 -3.45 9.66
CA ALA A 535 9.91 -3.86 10.49
C ALA A 535 10.57 -5.16 9.99
N LEU A 536 9.77 -6.15 9.56
CA LEU A 536 10.26 -7.36 8.87
C LEU A 536 11.03 -6.98 7.60
N GLY A 537 10.49 -6.04 6.82
CA GLY A 537 11.13 -5.48 5.62
C GLY A 537 12.49 -4.82 5.92
N ALA A 538 12.53 -3.91 6.88
CA ALA A 538 13.76 -3.22 7.30
C ALA A 538 14.81 -4.20 7.83
N GLY A 539 14.41 -5.13 8.71
CA GLY A 539 15.28 -6.18 9.24
C GLY A 539 15.85 -7.08 8.13
N GLY A 540 15.00 -7.52 7.21
CA GLY A 540 15.41 -8.33 6.06
C GLY A 540 16.34 -7.59 5.10
N ALA A 541 16.11 -6.29 4.85
CA ALA A 541 17.02 -5.46 4.05
C ALA A 541 18.39 -5.28 4.71
N LEU A 542 18.44 -5.08 6.04
CA LEU A 542 19.70 -5.02 6.79
C LEU A 542 20.46 -6.35 6.71
N MET A 543 19.77 -7.47 6.87
CA MET A 543 20.37 -8.79 6.73
C MET A 543 20.87 -9.02 5.30
N LEU A 544 20.08 -8.70 4.28
CA LEU A 544 20.47 -8.86 2.87
C LEU A 544 21.70 -8.00 2.53
N ALA A 545 21.71 -6.74 2.96
CA ALA A 545 22.85 -5.84 2.77
C ALA A 545 24.11 -6.36 3.49
N ALA A 546 23.97 -6.88 4.72
CA ALA A 546 25.08 -7.44 5.47
C ALA A 546 25.63 -8.72 4.82
N TYR A 547 24.75 -9.62 4.37
CA TYR A 547 25.13 -10.84 3.65
C TYR A 547 25.96 -10.51 2.42
N ARG A 548 25.47 -9.58 1.60
CA ARG A 548 26.15 -9.16 0.38
C ARG A 548 27.53 -8.57 0.68
N ARG A 549 27.63 -7.69 1.68
CA ARG A 549 28.90 -7.08 2.07
C ARG A 549 29.92 -8.10 2.59
N LEU A 550 29.47 -9.12 3.32
CA LEU A 550 30.31 -10.22 3.80
C LEU A 550 30.74 -11.18 2.69
N ALA A 551 29.85 -11.43 1.72
CA ALA A 551 30.13 -12.29 0.58
C ALA A 551 31.19 -11.69 -0.36
N GLU A 552 31.20 -10.35 -0.52
CA GLU A 552 32.20 -9.64 -1.33
C GLU A 552 33.61 -9.66 -0.73
N GLU A 553 33.75 -9.67 0.61
CA GLU A 553 35.06 -9.44 1.27
C GLU A 553 35.66 -10.69 1.95
N ASP A 554 34.88 -11.50 2.67
CA ASP A 554 35.41 -12.52 3.59
C ASP A 554 34.87 -13.95 3.34
N GLY A 555 33.85 -14.12 2.47
CA GLY A 555 33.17 -15.41 2.28
C GLY A 555 32.39 -15.91 3.51
N LYS A 556 32.29 -15.10 4.57
CA LYS A 556 31.70 -15.45 5.88
C LYS A 556 30.22 -15.03 6.03
N GLY A 557 29.44 -15.11 4.95
CA GLY A 557 28.00 -14.80 4.97
C GLY A 557 27.12 -15.84 5.69
N GLY A 558 27.72 -16.94 6.17
CA GLY A 558 26.99 -18.08 6.73
C GLY A 558 26.10 -17.73 7.93
N VAL A 559 26.55 -16.84 8.82
CA VAL A 559 25.75 -16.42 9.99
C VAL A 559 24.42 -15.81 9.55
N ILE A 560 24.43 -14.94 8.54
CA ILE A 560 23.20 -14.29 8.04
C ILE A 560 22.27 -15.29 7.37
N ILE A 561 22.81 -16.26 6.61
CA ILE A 561 22.01 -17.33 6.00
C ILE A 561 21.32 -18.16 7.09
N TRP A 562 22.05 -18.59 8.12
CA TRP A 562 21.49 -19.35 9.23
C TRP A 562 20.46 -18.54 10.02
N SER A 563 20.64 -17.23 10.17
CA SER A 563 19.66 -16.38 10.85
C SER A 563 18.40 -16.20 10.02
N THR A 564 18.52 -16.11 8.70
CA THR A 564 17.35 -16.10 7.78
C THR A 564 16.61 -17.44 7.85
N PHE A 565 17.36 -18.55 7.87
CA PHE A 565 16.79 -19.88 8.06
C PHE A 565 16.09 -20.03 9.42
N ALA A 566 16.64 -19.46 10.49
CA ALA A 566 16.00 -19.45 11.80
C ALA A 566 14.66 -18.70 11.80
N ILE A 567 14.52 -17.61 11.04
CA ILE A 567 13.23 -16.93 10.85
C ILE A 567 12.21 -17.87 10.19
N ILE A 568 12.62 -18.60 9.15
CA ILE A 568 11.74 -19.56 8.47
C ILE A 568 11.32 -20.68 9.43
N VAL A 569 12.26 -21.24 10.21
CA VAL A 569 11.97 -22.26 11.22
C VAL A 569 11.00 -21.72 12.27
N MET A 570 11.21 -20.50 12.75
CA MET A 570 10.32 -19.85 13.72
C MET A 570 8.90 -19.69 13.19
N ILE A 571 8.73 -19.23 11.94
CA ILE A 571 7.42 -19.10 11.29
C ILE A 571 6.76 -20.47 11.12
N LEU A 572 7.49 -21.47 10.61
CA LEU A 572 6.95 -22.81 10.40
C LEU A 572 6.50 -23.45 11.72
N VAL A 573 7.30 -23.32 12.77
CA VAL A 573 6.93 -23.87 14.08
C VAL A 573 5.74 -23.11 14.67
N GLY A 574 5.71 -21.77 14.55
CA GLY A 574 4.61 -20.96 15.06
C GLY A 574 3.27 -21.17 14.35
N VAL A 575 3.29 -21.52 13.06
CA VAL A 575 2.06 -21.81 12.29
C VAL A 575 1.53 -23.22 12.57
N ASN A 576 2.40 -24.19 12.88
CA ASN A 576 2.00 -25.61 13.01
C ASN A 576 1.80 -26.07 14.46
N PHE A 577 2.37 -25.38 15.46
CA PHE A 577 2.32 -25.79 16.85
C PHE A 577 1.75 -24.68 17.74
N ASP A 578 1.00 -25.06 18.78
CA ASP A 578 0.56 -24.12 19.80
C ASP A 578 1.71 -23.79 20.76
N LEU A 579 2.18 -22.54 20.71
CA LEU A 579 3.30 -22.06 21.51
C LEU A 579 2.87 -21.49 22.88
N ARG A 580 1.58 -21.57 23.24
CA ARG A 580 1.06 -21.07 24.52
C ARG A 580 1.41 -22.04 25.64
N VAL A 581 2.51 -21.76 26.35
CA VAL A 581 3.03 -22.60 27.44
C VAL A 581 2.44 -22.32 28.83
N ASN A 582 1.67 -21.24 28.99
CA ASN A 582 1.05 -20.86 30.28
C ASN A 582 -0.33 -21.51 30.49
N GLN A 583 -0.47 -22.80 30.16
CA GLN A 583 -1.72 -23.56 30.33
C GLN A 583 -1.52 -24.67 31.37
N ASP A 584 -2.59 -25.10 32.04
CA ASP A 584 -2.52 -26.11 33.12
C ASP A 584 -1.98 -27.47 32.67
N SER A 585 -2.14 -27.81 31.38
CA SER A 585 -1.58 -29.03 30.77
C SER A 585 -1.05 -28.75 29.37
N VAL A 586 0.27 -28.70 29.21
CA VAL A 586 0.94 -28.51 27.91
C VAL A 586 1.56 -29.83 27.46
N SER A 587 1.31 -30.25 26.22
CA SER A 587 1.88 -31.47 25.66
C SER A 587 3.41 -31.37 25.49
N ALA A 588 4.10 -32.50 25.52
CA ALA A 588 5.56 -32.53 25.35
C ALA A 588 5.99 -32.01 23.95
N GLU A 589 5.17 -32.24 22.92
CA GLU A 589 5.40 -31.71 21.57
C GLU A 589 5.37 -30.18 21.52
N ASN A 590 4.41 -29.54 22.20
CA ASN A 590 4.30 -28.08 22.25
C ASN A 590 5.45 -27.46 23.05
N TRP A 591 5.93 -28.13 24.10
CA TRP A 591 7.15 -27.72 24.81
C TRP A 591 8.40 -27.77 23.93
N ILE A 592 8.58 -28.84 23.15
CA ILE A 592 9.70 -28.96 22.21
C ILE A 592 9.59 -27.88 21.13
N ALA A 593 8.40 -27.69 20.56
CA ALA A 593 8.14 -26.65 19.58
C ALA A 593 8.45 -25.24 20.12
N PHE A 594 8.01 -24.93 21.35
CA PHE A 594 8.33 -23.67 22.03
C PHE A 594 9.84 -23.48 22.18
N ILE A 595 10.59 -24.49 22.63
CA ILE A 595 12.05 -24.39 22.80
C ILE A 595 12.73 -24.16 21.44
N VAL A 596 12.31 -24.86 20.39
CA VAL A 596 12.85 -24.69 19.03
C VAL A 596 12.54 -23.29 18.50
N ALA A 597 11.30 -22.83 18.63
CA ALA A 597 10.88 -21.50 18.21
C ALA A 597 11.62 -20.40 18.98
N GLN A 598 11.76 -20.55 20.30
CA GLN A 598 12.49 -19.62 21.16
C GLN A 598 13.98 -19.56 20.81
N GLY A 599 14.61 -20.71 20.55
CA GLY A 599 16.00 -20.79 20.10
C GLY A 599 16.20 -20.15 18.73
N ALA A 600 15.30 -20.42 17.78
CA ALA A 600 15.28 -19.82 16.47
C ALA A 600 15.10 -18.28 16.54
N TYR A 601 14.18 -17.81 17.38
CA TYR A 601 13.96 -16.38 17.65
C TYR A 601 15.23 -15.70 18.19
N LEU A 602 15.88 -16.28 19.20
CA LEU A 602 17.11 -15.71 19.77
C LEU A 602 18.23 -15.66 18.73
N PHE A 603 18.35 -16.70 17.89
CA PHE A 603 19.36 -16.74 16.83
C PHE A 603 19.06 -15.76 15.69
N ALA A 604 17.78 -15.57 15.34
CA ALA A 604 17.35 -14.56 14.39
C ALA A 604 17.65 -13.14 14.91
N MET A 605 17.34 -12.87 16.18
CA MET A 605 17.63 -11.59 16.84
C MET A 605 19.14 -11.31 16.88
N PHE A 606 19.94 -12.32 17.25
CA PHE A 606 21.40 -12.24 17.16
C PHE A 606 21.86 -11.92 15.72
N GLY A 607 21.26 -12.57 14.71
CA GLY A 607 21.53 -12.33 13.31
C GLY A 607 21.29 -10.90 12.86
N ILE A 608 20.16 -10.30 13.28
CA ILE A 608 19.82 -8.90 12.99
C ILE A 608 20.83 -7.97 13.67
N LEU A 609 21.14 -8.18 14.95
CA LEU A 609 22.14 -7.37 15.66
C LEU A 609 23.54 -7.51 15.04
N TYR A 610 23.91 -8.72 14.63
CA TYR A 610 25.15 -8.99 13.90
C TYR A 610 25.18 -8.27 12.54
N ALA A 611 24.07 -8.30 11.79
CA ALA A 611 23.93 -7.56 10.54
C ALA A 611 24.12 -6.05 10.76
N CYS A 612 23.49 -5.48 11.80
CA CYS A 612 23.68 -4.08 12.19
C CYS A 612 25.14 -3.78 12.52
N TRP A 613 25.81 -4.64 13.30
CA TRP A 613 27.22 -4.46 13.65
C TRP A 613 28.12 -4.51 12.41
N VAL A 614 27.90 -5.47 11.51
CA VAL A 614 28.63 -5.59 10.24
C VAL A 614 28.44 -4.34 9.39
N LEU A 615 27.21 -3.89 9.19
CA LEU A 615 26.92 -2.70 8.38
C LEU A 615 27.46 -1.42 9.01
N PHE A 616 27.49 -1.33 10.35
CA PHE A 616 28.12 -0.22 11.06
C PHE A 616 29.64 -0.23 10.87
N ALA A 617 30.29 -1.38 11.08
CA ALA A 617 31.72 -1.55 10.93
C ALA A 617 32.18 -1.27 9.49
N LYS A 618 31.37 -1.65 8.50
CA LYS A 618 31.64 -1.43 7.07
C LYS A 618 31.16 -0.07 6.55
N GLY A 619 30.65 0.81 7.42
CA GLY A 619 30.30 2.20 7.08
C GLY A 619 29.00 2.40 6.28
N VAL A 620 28.17 1.37 6.12
CA VAL A 620 26.90 1.43 5.38
C VAL A 620 25.75 1.92 6.27
N LEU A 621 25.72 1.50 7.54
CA LEU A 621 24.59 1.79 8.44
C LEU A 621 24.48 3.29 8.78
N ARG A 622 25.62 4.00 8.90
CA ARG A 622 25.62 5.43 9.24
C ARG A 622 24.90 6.30 8.19
N PRO A 623 25.22 6.18 6.87
CA PRO A 623 24.42 6.82 5.82
C PRO A 623 22.95 6.41 5.85
N VAL A 624 22.64 5.12 6.02
CA VAL A 624 21.27 4.61 6.05
C VAL A 624 20.45 5.31 7.14
N VAL A 625 20.96 5.31 8.38
CA VAL A 625 20.28 5.93 9.53
C VAL A 625 20.14 7.45 9.33
N ARG A 626 21.16 8.12 8.80
CA ARG A 626 21.13 9.57 8.56
C ARG A 626 20.09 9.96 7.51
N GLU A 627 20.07 9.28 6.36
CA GLU A 627 19.10 9.57 5.30
C GLU A 627 17.68 9.19 5.74
N THR A 628 17.52 8.07 6.46
CA THR A 628 16.23 7.68 7.06
C THR A 628 15.73 8.77 8.01
N ALA A 629 16.58 9.21 8.95
CA ALA A 629 16.24 10.26 9.89
C ALA A 629 15.88 11.58 9.17
N LYS A 630 16.62 11.95 8.12
CA LYS A 630 16.34 13.17 7.35
C LYS A 630 14.96 13.12 6.67
N VAL A 631 14.64 12.01 6.01
CA VAL A 631 13.33 11.83 5.35
C VAL A 631 12.22 11.80 6.38
N THR A 632 12.35 11.02 7.46
CA THR A 632 11.34 10.97 8.51
C THR A 632 11.14 12.33 9.19
N SER A 633 12.21 13.05 9.54
CA SER A 633 12.10 14.39 10.12
C SER A 633 11.40 15.37 9.19
N MET A 634 11.59 15.26 7.88
CA MET A 634 10.86 16.05 6.89
C MET A 634 9.35 15.77 6.96
N VAL A 635 8.94 14.49 6.92
CA VAL A 635 7.52 14.08 7.02
C VAL A 635 6.89 14.58 8.32
N PHE A 636 7.55 14.39 9.47
CA PHE A 636 7.05 14.83 10.77
C PHE A 636 6.92 16.35 10.86
N THR A 637 7.89 17.10 10.32
CA THR A 637 7.83 18.56 10.35
C THR A 637 6.72 19.09 9.43
N ILE A 638 6.53 18.47 8.26
CA ILE A 638 5.39 18.77 7.37
C ILE A 638 4.07 18.49 8.09
N LEU A 639 3.95 17.35 8.77
CA LEU A 639 2.76 17.01 9.55
C LEU A 639 2.47 18.07 10.61
N ILE A 640 3.45 18.47 11.41
CA ILE A 640 3.28 19.52 12.43
C ILE A 640 2.87 20.85 11.79
N GLY A 641 3.58 21.28 10.74
CA GLY A 641 3.25 22.52 10.01
C GLY A 641 1.84 22.49 9.43
N SER A 642 1.43 21.37 8.84
CA SER A 642 0.10 21.20 8.25
C SER A 642 -1.01 21.33 9.29
N GLN A 643 -0.81 20.86 10.53
CA GLN A 643 -1.80 21.02 11.59
C GLN A 643 -1.97 22.49 11.99
N LEU A 644 -0.88 23.26 12.05
CA LEU A 644 -0.93 24.70 12.29
C LEU A 644 -1.71 25.41 11.19
N LEU A 645 -1.37 25.13 9.93
CA LEU A 645 -2.04 25.72 8.77
C LEU A 645 -3.52 25.36 8.72
N ASN A 646 -3.86 24.09 8.93
CA ASN A 646 -5.23 23.61 8.92
C ASN A 646 -6.08 24.32 9.99
N LEU A 647 -5.54 24.48 11.21
CA LEU A 647 -6.25 25.19 12.28
C LEU A 647 -6.41 26.69 12.00
N VAL A 648 -5.43 27.33 11.35
CA VAL A 648 -5.58 28.71 10.89
C VAL A 648 -6.71 28.81 9.86
N VAL A 649 -6.77 27.92 8.87
CA VAL A 649 -7.84 27.88 7.87
C VAL A 649 -9.21 27.65 8.51
N ILE A 650 -9.31 26.75 9.48
CA ILE A 650 -10.54 26.54 10.28
C ILE A 650 -10.94 27.79 11.04
N SER A 651 -9.96 28.51 11.61
CA SER A 651 -10.25 29.57 12.57
C SER A 651 -11.01 30.77 12.00
N PHE A 652 -10.83 31.06 10.70
CA PHE A 652 -11.56 32.09 9.97
C PHE A 652 -12.66 31.52 9.05
N GLY A 653 -12.98 30.23 9.15
CA GLY A 653 -14.06 29.59 8.38
C GLY A 653 -13.71 29.15 6.96
N GLY A 654 -12.42 29.14 6.58
CA GLY A 654 -11.98 28.79 5.24
C GLY A 654 -12.27 27.33 4.83
N GLU A 655 -12.17 26.38 5.76
CA GLU A 655 -12.51 24.97 5.50
C GLU A 655 -14.00 24.82 5.16
N HIS A 656 -14.87 25.39 5.99
CA HIS A 656 -16.31 25.31 5.80
C HIS A 656 -16.74 25.98 4.50
N TYR A 657 -16.12 27.11 4.14
CA TYR A 657 -16.35 27.79 2.86
C TYR A 657 -16.04 26.88 1.66
N ILE A 658 -14.88 26.19 1.67
CA ILE A 658 -14.50 25.26 0.59
C ILE A 658 -15.47 24.07 0.55
N GLN A 659 -15.81 23.50 1.70
CA GLN A 659 -16.73 22.36 1.78
C GLN A 659 -18.14 22.73 1.30
N GLN A 660 -18.65 23.89 1.70
CA GLN A 660 -19.95 24.40 1.21
C GLN A 660 -19.93 24.65 -0.29
N PHE A 661 -18.83 25.19 -0.85
CA PHE A 661 -18.69 25.34 -2.30
C PHE A 661 -18.76 23.99 -3.01
N LEU A 662 -18.05 22.98 -2.51
CA LEU A 662 -18.08 21.64 -3.10
C LEU A 662 -19.45 20.96 -2.93
N ARG A 663 -20.07 21.05 -1.75
CA ARG A 663 -21.42 20.52 -1.46
C ARG A 663 -22.54 21.25 -2.21
N SER A 664 -22.27 22.42 -2.79
CA SER A 664 -23.27 23.16 -3.57
C SER A 664 -23.61 22.49 -4.90
N TYR A 665 -22.73 21.63 -5.42
CA TYR A 665 -22.99 20.86 -6.62
C TYR A 665 -23.81 19.61 -6.30
N ASP A 666 -24.91 19.39 -7.02
CA ASP A 666 -25.78 18.22 -6.82
C ASP A 666 -25.15 16.89 -7.29
N SER A 667 -24.12 16.95 -8.14
CA SER A 667 -23.47 15.77 -8.72
C SER A 667 -22.15 15.48 -8.02
N GLU A 668 -22.09 14.35 -7.29
CA GLU A 668 -20.87 13.84 -6.64
C GLU A 668 -19.71 13.68 -7.63
N ILE A 669 -20.00 13.24 -8.86
CA ILE A 669 -19.02 13.11 -9.95
C ILE A 669 -18.40 14.46 -10.29
N THR A 670 -19.20 15.53 -10.33
CA THR A 670 -18.70 16.88 -10.65
C THR A 670 -17.77 17.36 -9.55
N VAL A 671 -18.15 17.15 -8.29
CA VAL A 671 -17.31 17.46 -7.12
C VAL A 671 -15.98 16.72 -7.19
N PHE A 672 -16.04 15.41 -7.46
CA PHE A 672 -14.85 14.59 -7.58
C PHE A 672 -13.91 15.08 -8.69
N LEU A 673 -14.43 15.41 -9.88
CA LEU A 673 -13.62 15.95 -10.97
C LEU A 673 -13.01 17.31 -10.64
N ILE A 674 -13.75 18.20 -9.96
CA ILE A 674 -13.21 19.48 -9.48
C ILE A 674 -12.05 19.24 -8.52
N VAL A 675 -12.22 18.34 -7.54
CA VAL A 675 -11.15 18.02 -6.59
C VAL A 675 -9.95 17.41 -7.31
N MET A 676 -10.17 16.47 -8.23
CA MET A 676 -9.09 15.87 -9.02
C MET A 676 -8.30 16.93 -9.81
N LEU A 677 -8.98 17.90 -10.41
CA LEU A 677 -8.33 19.02 -11.10
C LEU A 677 -7.54 19.90 -10.14
N VAL A 678 -8.10 20.22 -8.96
CA VAL A 678 -7.42 21.03 -7.95
C VAL A 678 -6.17 20.32 -7.41
N LEU A 679 -6.28 19.04 -7.07
CA LEU A 679 -5.15 18.21 -6.62
C LEU A 679 -4.07 18.10 -7.70
N PHE A 680 -4.48 17.99 -8.96
CA PHE A 680 -3.56 17.96 -10.11
C PHE A 680 -2.80 19.28 -10.26
N ILE A 681 -3.48 20.43 -10.21
CA ILE A 681 -2.83 21.73 -10.33
C ILE A 681 -1.93 22.00 -9.11
N LEU A 682 -2.39 21.63 -7.93
CA LEU A 682 -1.65 21.88 -6.70
C LEU A 682 -0.37 21.05 -6.60
N GLY A 683 -0.38 19.84 -7.15
CA GLY A 683 0.81 18.98 -7.22
C GLY A 683 1.93 19.49 -8.14
N PHE A 684 1.71 20.60 -8.85
CA PHE A 684 2.78 21.31 -9.55
C PHE A 684 3.70 22.06 -8.59
N VAL A 685 3.18 22.45 -7.41
CA VAL A 685 3.92 23.29 -6.46
C VAL A 685 4.10 22.59 -5.12
N LEU A 686 3.19 21.69 -4.75
CA LEU A 686 3.27 20.91 -3.53
C LEU A 686 3.65 19.45 -3.83
N ASP A 687 4.47 18.86 -2.97
CA ASP A 687 4.73 17.42 -2.93
C ASP A 687 3.46 16.70 -2.44
N PHE A 688 3.36 15.40 -2.73
CA PHE A 688 2.22 14.58 -2.36
C PHE A 688 2.00 14.56 -0.85
N LEU A 689 3.06 14.61 -0.05
CA LEU A 689 2.98 14.66 1.42
C LEU A 689 2.21 15.90 1.89
N GLU A 690 2.50 17.06 1.31
CA GLU A 690 1.81 18.29 1.67
C GLU A 690 0.35 18.25 1.24
N ILE A 691 0.05 17.72 0.05
CA ILE A 691 -1.33 17.61 -0.43
C ILE A 691 -2.15 16.67 0.45
N ILE A 692 -1.57 15.52 0.81
CA ILE A 692 -2.20 14.52 1.68
C ILE A 692 -2.51 15.11 3.06
N TYR A 693 -1.63 15.94 3.63
CA TYR A 693 -1.85 16.48 4.97
C TYR A 693 -2.57 17.84 5.02
N ILE A 694 -2.59 18.61 3.93
CA ILE A 694 -3.25 19.91 3.87
C ILE A 694 -4.60 19.80 3.17
N VAL A 695 -4.64 19.26 1.95
CA VAL A 695 -5.84 19.33 1.12
C VAL A 695 -6.80 18.20 1.39
N ILE A 696 -6.33 16.96 1.50
CA ILE A 696 -7.20 15.80 1.72
C ILE A 696 -8.07 15.94 2.98
N PRO A 697 -7.60 16.48 4.12
CA PRO A 697 -8.47 16.73 5.27
C PRO A 697 -9.57 17.78 4.99
N ILE A 698 -9.33 18.75 4.10
CA ILE A 698 -10.29 19.80 3.75
C ILE A 698 -11.36 19.25 2.80
N VAL A 699 -10.94 18.53 1.75
CA VAL A 699 -11.85 18.03 0.69
C VAL A 699 -12.40 16.64 0.96
N GLY A 700 -11.69 15.85 1.77
CA GLY A 700 -11.97 14.44 2.03
C GLY A 700 -13.32 14.18 2.68
N PRO A 701 -13.79 14.95 3.68
CA PRO A 701 -15.14 14.79 4.22
C PRO A 701 -16.24 14.91 3.15
N VAL A 702 -16.02 15.71 2.10
CA VAL A 702 -16.98 15.85 1.00
C VAL A 702 -16.90 14.68 0.02
N ILE A 703 -15.71 14.14 -0.24
CA ILE A 703 -15.52 13.05 -1.20
C ILE A 703 -15.89 11.69 -0.59
N TYR A 704 -15.35 11.39 0.59
CA TYR A 704 -15.55 10.10 1.27
C TYR A 704 -16.90 10.00 1.98
N GLY A 705 -17.60 11.13 2.19
CA GLY A 705 -18.99 11.14 2.65
C GLY A 705 -20.02 10.81 1.57
N GLY A 706 -19.59 10.77 0.30
CA GLY A 706 -20.45 10.41 -0.84
C GLY A 706 -20.77 8.92 -0.94
N THR A 707 -21.24 8.50 -2.11
CA THR A 707 -21.60 7.10 -2.43
C THR A 707 -20.50 6.33 -3.17
N MET A 708 -19.42 7.01 -3.57
CA MET A 708 -18.32 6.40 -4.32
C MET A 708 -17.48 5.45 -3.45
N ASP A 709 -17.03 4.33 -4.03
CA ASP A 709 -16.15 3.37 -3.36
C ASP A 709 -14.85 4.07 -2.90
N PRO A 710 -14.55 4.10 -1.59
CA PRO A 710 -13.38 4.79 -1.06
C PRO A 710 -12.05 4.17 -1.54
N LYS A 711 -12.02 2.86 -1.86
CA LYS A 711 -10.85 2.20 -2.46
C LYS A 711 -10.53 2.84 -3.81
N TRP A 712 -11.54 2.95 -4.67
CA TRP A 712 -11.40 3.53 -6.00
C TRP A 712 -11.03 5.01 -5.96
N VAL A 713 -11.73 5.80 -5.13
CA VAL A 713 -11.44 7.23 -4.91
C VAL A 713 -9.98 7.44 -4.51
N THR A 714 -9.50 6.66 -3.53
CA THR A 714 -8.14 6.81 -3.00
C THR A 714 -7.07 6.49 -4.06
N ILE A 715 -7.28 5.44 -4.85
CA ILE A 715 -6.35 5.06 -5.93
C ILE A 715 -6.36 6.10 -7.06
N MET A 716 -7.53 6.65 -7.42
CA MET A 716 -7.62 7.73 -8.40
C MET A 716 -6.84 8.97 -7.94
N ILE A 717 -6.98 9.36 -6.67
CA ILE A 717 -6.19 10.45 -6.07
C ILE A 717 -4.70 10.13 -6.16
N ALA A 718 -4.27 8.92 -5.78
CA ALA A 718 -2.85 8.53 -5.82
C ALA A 718 -2.25 8.61 -7.23
N VAL A 719 -2.93 8.07 -8.25
CA VAL A 719 -2.47 8.12 -9.65
C VAL A 719 -2.48 9.55 -10.18
N ASN A 720 -3.45 10.38 -9.76
CA ASN A 720 -3.49 11.79 -10.13
C ASN A 720 -2.33 12.60 -9.54
N LEU A 721 -2.00 12.38 -8.26
CA LEU A 721 -0.82 12.98 -7.63
C LEU A 721 0.47 12.56 -8.36
N GLN A 722 0.56 11.29 -8.77
CA GLN A 722 1.68 10.79 -9.58
C GLN A 722 1.76 11.48 -10.94
N THR A 723 0.61 11.74 -11.56
CA THR A 723 0.52 12.40 -12.88
C THR A 723 0.96 13.85 -12.79
N SER A 724 0.50 14.56 -11.76
CA SER A 724 0.95 15.91 -11.47
C SER A 724 2.46 15.98 -11.29
N PHE A 725 3.05 15.02 -10.57
CA PHE A 725 4.48 14.98 -10.27
C PHE A 725 5.37 14.82 -11.51
N LEU A 726 4.82 14.32 -12.63
CA LEU A 726 5.50 14.17 -13.92
C LEU A 726 5.22 15.29 -14.93
N THR A 727 4.21 16.14 -14.69
CA THR A 727 3.68 17.03 -15.73
C THR A 727 4.54 18.30 -15.90
N PRO A 728 5.09 18.58 -17.10
CA PRO A 728 5.79 19.83 -17.37
C PRO A 728 4.87 21.06 -17.29
N PRO A 729 5.39 22.26 -16.95
CA PRO A 729 6.80 22.57 -16.68
C PRO A 729 7.21 22.32 -15.21
N PHE A 730 6.28 21.94 -14.35
CA PHE A 730 6.45 22.01 -12.89
C PHE A 730 6.71 20.67 -12.20
N GLY A 731 6.59 19.54 -12.89
CA GLY A 731 6.76 18.22 -12.29
C GLY A 731 8.09 18.05 -11.55
N PHE A 732 8.03 17.82 -10.24
CA PHE A 732 9.20 17.68 -9.36
C PHE A 732 10.19 16.60 -9.82
N ALA A 733 9.69 15.48 -10.34
CA ALA A 733 10.54 14.43 -10.89
C ALA A 733 11.45 14.96 -12.03
N LEU A 734 10.96 15.92 -12.82
CA LEU A 734 11.72 16.50 -13.92
C LEU A 734 12.87 17.38 -13.40
N PHE A 735 12.63 18.13 -12.32
CA PHE A 735 13.67 18.94 -11.67
C PHE A 735 14.72 18.08 -10.97
N TYR A 736 14.29 17.01 -10.31
CA TYR A 736 15.21 16.04 -9.71
C TYR A 736 16.10 15.38 -10.76
N LEU A 737 15.53 14.94 -11.88
CA LEU A 737 16.31 14.42 -12.99
C LEU A 737 17.23 15.48 -13.60
N ARG A 738 16.73 16.71 -13.77
CA ARG A 738 17.54 17.82 -14.30
C ARG A 738 18.74 18.13 -13.41
N GLY A 739 18.60 18.00 -12.08
CA GLY A 739 19.66 18.21 -11.11
C GLY A 739 20.85 17.25 -11.26
N VAL A 740 20.62 16.06 -11.84
CA VAL A 740 21.68 15.04 -12.07
C VAL A 740 22.00 14.80 -13.54
N ALA A 741 21.19 15.32 -14.46
CA ALA A 741 21.40 15.15 -15.89
C ALA A 741 22.67 15.89 -16.36
N PRO A 742 23.46 15.27 -17.26
CA PRO A 742 24.67 15.88 -17.78
C PRO A 742 24.33 17.06 -18.73
N LYS A 743 25.30 17.93 -19.02
CA LYS A 743 25.05 19.23 -19.67
C LYS A 743 24.47 19.12 -21.08
N GLU A 744 24.68 17.98 -21.74
CA GLU A 744 24.20 17.67 -23.09
C GLU A 744 22.67 17.45 -23.11
N VAL A 745 22.07 17.10 -21.97
CA VAL A 745 20.63 16.89 -21.83
C VAL A 745 19.96 18.21 -21.44
N THR A 746 19.21 18.79 -22.38
CA THR A 746 18.47 20.03 -22.15
C THR A 746 17.15 19.79 -21.42
N THR A 747 16.63 20.80 -20.73
CA THR A 747 15.29 20.76 -20.12
C THR A 747 14.21 20.45 -21.17
N GLY A 748 14.39 20.92 -22.41
CA GLY A 748 13.50 20.61 -23.52
C GLY A 748 13.48 19.12 -23.88
N HIS A 749 14.62 18.41 -23.77
CA HIS A 749 14.66 16.96 -23.96
C HIS A 749 13.87 16.24 -22.86
N ILE A 750 14.01 16.67 -21.61
CA ILE A 750 13.27 16.08 -20.47
C ILE A 750 11.76 16.29 -20.64
N TYR A 751 11.32 17.49 -20.98
CA TYR A 751 9.90 17.80 -21.15
C TYR A 751 9.25 17.04 -22.32
N ARG A 752 9.93 16.97 -23.47
CA ARG A 752 9.45 16.17 -24.61
C ARG A 752 9.49 14.67 -24.31
N GLY A 753 10.48 14.24 -23.53
CA GLY A 753 10.66 12.85 -23.11
C GLY A 753 9.54 12.34 -22.22
N VAL A 754 9.08 13.15 -21.26
CA VAL A 754 8.04 12.74 -20.29
C VAL A 754 6.62 12.84 -20.85
N LEU A 755 6.37 13.73 -21.82
CA LEU A 755 5.01 13.99 -22.34
C LEU A 755 4.25 12.72 -22.75
N PRO A 756 4.84 11.74 -23.47
CA PRO A 756 4.16 10.48 -23.77
C PRO A 756 3.77 9.67 -22.52
N PHE A 757 4.59 9.70 -21.47
CA PHE A 757 4.29 9.01 -20.21
C PHE A 757 3.15 9.69 -19.44
N VAL A 758 3.10 11.02 -19.46
CA VAL A 758 1.96 11.77 -18.90
C VAL A 758 0.67 11.41 -19.65
N LEU A 759 0.71 11.33 -20.98
CA LEU A 759 -0.45 10.89 -21.78
C LEU A 759 -0.88 9.46 -21.44
N ILE A 760 0.08 8.55 -21.19
CA ILE A 760 -0.21 7.19 -20.73
C ILE A 760 -0.88 7.21 -19.35
N GLN A 761 -0.43 8.06 -18.43
CA GLN A 761 -1.07 8.19 -17.11
C GLN A 761 -2.49 8.76 -17.19
N VAL A 762 -2.71 9.79 -18.01
CA VAL A 762 -4.06 10.33 -18.25
C VAL A 762 -4.95 9.27 -18.89
N ALA A 763 -4.43 8.49 -19.84
CA ALA A 763 -5.15 7.36 -20.42
C ALA A 763 -5.43 6.26 -19.39
N ALA A 764 -4.50 5.98 -18.47
CA ALA A 764 -4.69 5.04 -17.38
C ALA A 764 -5.73 5.53 -16.38
N LEU A 765 -5.74 6.81 -16.00
CA LEU A 765 -6.82 7.43 -15.20
C LEU A 765 -8.17 7.28 -15.91
N GLY A 766 -8.23 7.52 -17.22
CA GLY A 766 -9.42 7.28 -18.02
C GLY A 766 -9.84 5.81 -18.05
N LEU A 767 -8.89 4.88 -18.08
CA LEU A 767 -9.16 3.44 -18.04
C LEU A 767 -9.68 3.00 -16.66
N LEU A 768 -9.10 3.49 -15.57
CA LEU A 768 -9.57 3.23 -14.21
C LEU A 768 -10.94 3.86 -13.95
N TRP A 769 -11.26 4.96 -14.63
CA TRP A 769 -12.59 5.55 -14.65
C TRP A 769 -13.61 4.68 -15.38
N LEU A 770 -13.27 4.18 -16.57
CA LEU A 770 -14.17 3.34 -17.38
C LEU A 770 -14.33 1.92 -16.81
N VAL A 771 -13.31 1.41 -16.11
CA VAL A 771 -13.27 0.05 -15.55
C VAL A 771 -12.81 0.10 -14.08
N PRO A 772 -13.71 0.50 -13.15
CA PRO A 772 -13.39 0.56 -11.71
C PRO A 772 -12.97 -0.78 -11.12
N SER A 773 -13.41 -1.89 -11.73
CA SER A 773 -13.07 -3.25 -11.29
C SER A 773 -11.58 -3.57 -11.32
N ILE A 774 -10.77 -2.82 -12.08
CA ILE A 774 -9.30 -2.94 -12.01
C ILE A 774 -8.80 -2.64 -10.59
N VAL A 775 -9.46 -1.75 -9.86
CA VAL A 775 -9.12 -1.38 -8.49
C VAL A 775 -9.76 -2.33 -7.48
N THR A 776 -10.99 -2.78 -7.71
CA THR A 776 -11.73 -3.56 -6.70
C THR A 776 -11.49 -5.07 -6.76
N ILE A 777 -11.08 -5.62 -7.92
CA ILE A 777 -10.98 -7.08 -8.12
C ILE A 777 -10.06 -7.79 -7.13
N VAL A 778 -8.89 -7.22 -6.82
CA VAL A 778 -7.94 -7.86 -5.90
C VAL A 778 -8.46 -7.83 -4.47
N PRO A 779 -8.95 -6.69 -3.94
CA PRO A 779 -9.66 -6.66 -2.66
C PRO A 779 -10.82 -7.64 -2.57
N ASP A 780 -11.68 -7.70 -3.60
CA ASP A 780 -12.91 -8.49 -3.55
C ASP A 780 -12.62 -10.01 -3.62
N LEU A 781 -11.47 -10.42 -4.17
CA LEU A 781 -11.01 -11.82 -4.20
C LEU A 781 -10.34 -12.29 -2.90
N ILE A 782 -9.86 -11.37 -2.07
CA ILE A 782 -9.18 -11.67 -0.80
C ILE A 782 -9.98 -10.98 0.32
N PRO A 783 -11.19 -11.48 0.65
CA PRO A 783 -11.98 -10.91 1.73
C PRO A 783 -11.22 -11.01 3.07
N GLN A 784 -11.36 -9.95 3.88
CA GLN A 784 -10.65 -9.75 5.16
C GLN A 784 -11.17 -10.60 6.29
#